data_AF-A0A941PNZ2-F1
#
_entry.id   AF-A0A941PNZ2-F1
#
_cell.length_a   1.000
_cell.length_b   1.000
_cell.length_c   1.000
_cell.angle_alpha   90.00
_cell.angle_beta   90.00
_cell.angle_gamma   90.00
#
_symmetry.space_group_name_H-M   'P 1'
#
loop_
_entity.id
_entity.type
_entity.pdbx_description
1 polymer ?
#
loop_
_entity_poly.entity_id
_entity_poly.type
_entity_poly.pdbx_seq_one_letter_code
_entity_poly.pdbx_strand_id
1 'polypeptide(L)'
;MTTSVEIRDHLVRILRRDLIGPGEEDDDLAAEVLTEAPSRWYLTGYLAPVEATAEDDEDDPSQQEELDNLAGDGGVEAETPAPDDEPPEAPVAKRRVRPTSIGITALLPAGVDAIDVIVSWGEYRTEPPLPETVLTPEPETSPSPKDIPSKLLWERMPRREIVRLSVPTSGRGQAVLVQNSTTPMKGGGALRLEAHARPYQLKHPDGSVEDVRALSVFLVNHRQAVLRRVEDVAFIFQAHIELQCDAGFAARRDLSGWKSNDEDVRIADLHYRDVCDYAIGRSASAGWDMSPDGRVKRVWTESLPTAEVERVAPNEKMPKSIVFDMEALAEAANDAATLKRALQDLPEAYAKWIASERGKREALHAECHRDVADVLLERMNRARQRIETGIEVLESNEKARRAFRFMNEALARASRQRDPKRYEHDSPKWRPFQLAFILLTLPGIADKKLSDRETVDLLFFPTGGGKTEAYLGLAAFTIALRRLCASGELGAGVAVIMRYTLRLLTLDQLARAAGVICALELARTDPKNNENGMPLLGTWPIEIGLWVGSDASPNRMGGVNDTGDATAVTRVRKFRKGDSERAPAPIKACPWCQTPLGKDSFRCVPNDKLPINLEIRCANADCVFTGDRHLPILVVD
;
A
#
# COMPACT_ATOMS: atom_id res chain seq x y z
N MET A 1 9.62 -15.41 -17.96
CA MET A 1 9.44 -15.02 -16.55
C MET A 1 8.59 -16.08 -15.89
N THR A 2 9.19 -16.86 -15.01
CA THR A 2 8.59 -18.05 -14.38
C THR A 2 8.25 -17.84 -12.91
N THR A 3 8.83 -16.83 -12.26
CA THR A 3 8.60 -16.52 -10.85
C THR A 3 7.98 -15.13 -10.64
N SER A 4 7.30 -14.93 -9.51
CA SER A 4 6.74 -13.62 -9.14
C SER A 4 7.81 -12.56 -8.86
N VAL A 5 9.04 -12.97 -8.54
CA VAL A 5 10.19 -12.09 -8.37
C VAL A 5 10.62 -11.56 -9.74
N GLU A 6 10.87 -12.45 -10.70
CA GLU A 6 11.22 -12.04 -12.08
C GLU A 6 10.18 -11.12 -12.73
N ILE A 7 8.88 -11.39 -12.51
CA ILE A 7 7.81 -10.52 -13.01
C ILE A 7 7.89 -9.13 -12.38
N ARG A 8 8.12 -9.06 -11.06
CA ARG A 8 8.23 -7.79 -10.34
C ARG A 8 9.45 -6.98 -10.79
N ASP A 9 10.60 -7.63 -10.89
CA ASP A 9 11.84 -6.99 -11.33
C ASP A 9 11.69 -6.46 -12.75
N HIS A 10 10.99 -7.22 -13.62
CA HIS A 10 10.65 -6.77 -14.95
C HIS A 10 9.73 -5.53 -14.94
N LEU A 11 8.69 -5.52 -14.11
CA LEU A 11 7.78 -4.39 -13.99
C LEU A 11 8.49 -3.14 -13.44
N VAL A 12 9.35 -3.30 -12.44
CA VAL A 12 10.16 -2.19 -11.89
C VAL A 12 11.11 -1.66 -12.96
N ARG A 13 11.77 -2.55 -13.71
CA ARG A 13 12.64 -2.15 -14.82
C ARG A 13 11.89 -1.39 -15.91
N ILE A 14 10.72 -1.85 -16.33
CA ILE A 14 9.87 -1.13 -17.30
C ILE A 14 9.49 0.24 -16.74
N LEU A 15 8.96 0.28 -15.51
CA LEU A 15 8.52 1.52 -14.88
C LEU A 15 9.65 2.56 -14.81
N ARG A 16 10.85 2.14 -14.45
CA ARG A 16 12.03 3.02 -14.44
C ARG A 16 12.37 3.51 -15.86
N ARG A 17 12.36 2.64 -16.88
CA ARG A 17 12.59 3.05 -18.29
C ARG A 17 11.56 4.07 -18.75
N ASP A 18 10.30 3.89 -18.41
CA ASP A 18 9.21 4.79 -18.82
C ASP A 18 9.27 6.13 -18.09
N LEU A 19 9.56 6.14 -16.78
CA LEU A 19 9.52 7.36 -15.98
C LEU A 19 10.80 8.20 -16.08
N ILE A 20 11.97 7.55 -16.12
CA ILE A 20 13.29 8.19 -15.98
C ILE A 20 14.09 8.06 -17.28
N GLY A 21 13.95 6.97 -18.02
CA GLY A 21 14.76 6.63 -19.19
C GLY A 21 15.95 5.74 -18.88
N PRO A 22 16.84 5.46 -19.86
CA PRO A 22 17.84 4.40 -19.75
C PRO A 22 18.91 4.64 -18.69
N GLY A 23 19.18 3.61 -17.89
CA GLY A 23 20.28 3.57 -16.93
C GLY A 23 21.54 2.91 -17.48
N GLU A 24 22.54 2.69 -16.62
CA GLU A 24 23.81 2.04 -17.01
C GLU A 24 23.63 0.57 -17.45
N GLU A 25 22.56 -0.09 -17.00
CA GLU A 25 22.28 -1.51 -17.32
C GLU A 25 21.48 -1.71 -18.62
N ASP A 26 21.06 -0.63 -19.28
CA ASP A 26 20.22 -0.68 -20.48
C ASP A 26 21.03 -0.47 -21.77
N ASP A 27 21.98 -1.36 -22.04
CA ASP A 27 22.79 -1.31 -23.26
C ASP A 27 21.94 -1.28 -24.55
N ASP A 28 20.75 -1.89 -24.52
CA ASP A 28 19.78 -1.90 -25.62
C ASP A 28 19.20 -0.53 -25.96
N LEU A 29 19.27 0.43 -25.03
CA LEU A 29 18.76 1.79 -25.17
C LEU A 29 19.87 2.85 -25.08
N ALA A 30 21.14 2.44 -25.17
CA ALA A 30 22.27 3.36 -25.10
C ALA A 30 22.17 4.47 -26.16
N ALA A 31 21.75 4.14 -27.39
CA ALA A 31 21.53 5.06 -28.52
C ALA A 31 20.05 5.08 -28.96
N GLU A 32 19.12 5.13 -28.01
CA GLU A 32 17.70 5.24 -28.34
C GLU A 32 17.38 6.52 -29.14
N VAL A 33 16.33 6.45 -29.95
CA VAL A 33 15.85 7.57 -30.77
C VAL A 33 14.38 7.82 -30.45
N LEU A 34 14.06 9.00 -29.94
CA LEU A 34 12.69 9.39 -29.60
C LEU A 34 12.06 10.21 -30.73
N THR A 35 10.75 10.06 -30.92
CA THR A 35 9.96 10.85 -31.88
C THR A 35 9.38 12.13 -31.28
N GLU A 36 9.52 12.30 -29.97
CA GLU A 36 9.05 13.45 -29.21
C GLU A 36 10.17 13.97 -28.31
N ALA A 37 10.01 15.20 -27.82
CA ALA A 37 10.98 15.83 -26.92
C ALA A 37 11.17 14.97 -25.64
N PRO A 38 12.42 14.67 -25.24
CA PRO A 38 12.68 13.80 -24.10
C PRO A 38 12.03 14.28 -22.77
N SER A 39 11.82 15.57 -22.57
CA SER A 39 11.11 16.14 -21.40
C SER A 39 9.60 15.88 -21.40
N ARG A 40 9.03 15.52 -22.55
CA ARG A 40 7.66 15.01 -22.68
C ARG A 40 7.60 13.49 -22.56
N TRP A 41 8.68 12.82 -22.93
CA TRP A 41 8.80 11.37 -22.88
C TRP A 41 9.07 10.86 -21.45
N TYR A 42 10.02 11.48 -20.74
CA TYR A 42 10.36 11.14 -19.35
C TYR A 42 9.78 12.17 -18.38
N LEU A 43 9.20 11.67 -17.29
CA LEU A 43 8.53 12.51 -16.30
C LEU A 43 9.48 13.05 -15.23
N THR A 44 10.64 12.44 -15.03
CA THR A 44 11.62 12.85 -14.00
C THR A 44 13.05 12.44 -14.36
N GLY A 45 14.01 12.75 -13.50
CA GLY A 45 15.43 12.41 -13.65
C GLY A 45 16.19 13.32 -14.62
N TYR A 46 15.64 14.46 -15.01
CA TYR A 46 16.30 15.45 -15.86
C TYR A 46 16.60 16.74 -15.11
N LEU A 47 17.56 17.55 -15.58
CA LEU A 47 17.87 18.88 -15.05
C LEU A 47 17.82 19.93 -16.18
N ALA A 48 16.97 20.95 -16.00
CA ALA A 48 16.91 22.11 -16.87
C ALA A 48 18.02 23.13 -16.56
N PRO A 49 18.43 23.97 -17.52
CA PRO A 49 19.32 25.12 -17.27
C PRO A 49 18.82 26.04 -16.15
N VAL A 50 19.73 26.59 -15.34
CA VAL A 50 19.38 27.54 -14.26
C VAL A 50 18.60 28.76 -14.78
N GLU A 51 19.03 29.32 -15.92
CA GLU A 51 18.42 30.51 -16.53
C GLU A 51 17.01 30.27 -17.08
N ALA A 52 16.65 29.02 -17.39
CA ALA A 52 15.34 28.66 -17.97
C ALA A 52 14.17 28.73 -16.96
N THR A 53 14.41 29.10 -15.70
CA THR A 53 13.40 29.12 -14.62
C THR A 53 12.92 30.52 -14.25
N ALA A 54 13.47 31.58 -14.86
CA ALA A 54 13.26 32.94 -14.40
C ALA A 54 11.95 33.59 -14.92
N GLU A 55 11.49 33.38 -16.16
CA GLU A 55 10.46 34.27 -16.74
C GLU A 55 9.34 33.68 -17.64
N ASP A 56 9.30 32.41 -18.07
CA ASP A 56 8.50 32.04 -19.27
C ASP A 56 7.32 31.03 -19.12
N ASP A 57 6.62 30.99 -17.98
CA ASP A 57 5.52 30.01 -17.76
C ASP A 57 4.10 30.53 -18.09
N GLU A 58 3.90 31.78 -18.54
CA GLU A 58 2.55 32.31 -18.83
C GLU A 58 1.96 31.84 -20.19
N ASP A 59 2.78 31.42 -21.15
CA ASP A 59 2.35 31.10 -22.53
C ASP A 59 2.40 29.59 -22.83
N ASP A 60 1.72 28.74 -22.06
CA ASP A 60 1.44 27.36 -22.47
C ASP A 60 0.04 27.28 -23.10
N PRO A 61 -0.09 27.03 -24.43
CA PRO A 61 -1.39 26.93 -25.09
C PRO A 61 -2.29 25.84 -24.50
N SER A 62 -1.70 24.79 -23.91
CA SER A 62 -2.45 23.72 -23.25
C SER A 62 -3.02 24.15 -21.90
N GLN A 63 -2.46 25.17 -21.26
CA GLN A 63 -3.01 25.79 -20.05
C GLN A 63 -4.04 26.87 -20.40
N GLN A 64 -3.88 27.58 -21.53
CA GLN A 64 -4.85 28.60 -21.98
C GLN A 64 -6.23 27.98 -22.30
N GLU A 65 -6.26 26.80 -22.94
CA GLU A 65 -7.49 26.04 -23.20
C GLU A 65 -8.15 25.52 -21.90
N GLU A 66 -7.39 25.30 -20.82
CA GLU A 66 -7.94 24.92 -19.50
C GLU A 66 -8.36 26.15 -18.66
N LEU A 67 -7.64 27.28 -18.78
CA LEU A 67 -7.93 28.56 -18.11
C LEU A 67 -9.19 29.24 -18.65
N ASP A 68 -9.44 29.20 -19.96
CA ASP A 68 -10.66 29.77 -20.57
C ASP A 68 -11.93 29.00 -20.13
N ASN A 69 -11.79 27.73 -19.73
CA ASN A 69 -12.88 26.94 -19.15
C ASN A 69 -13.12 27.21 -17.65
N LEU A 70 -12.20 27.92 -16.98
CA LEU A 70 -12.23 28.23 -15.54
C LEU A 70 -12.67 29.67 -15.22
N ALA A 71 -12.86 30.54 -16.21
CA ALA A 71 -13.27 31.94 -16.03
C ALA A 71 -14.76 32.14 -15.67
N GLY A 72 -15.37 31.16 -14.99
CA GLY A 72 -16.69 31.27 -14.35
C GLY A 72 -16.53 31.61 -12.86
N ASP A 73 -16.83 32.86 -12.53
CA ASP A 73 -16.65 33.55 -11.24
C ASP A 73 -17.13 32.79 -9.97
N GLY A 74 -16.35 32.87 -8.88
CA GLY A 74 -16.85 32.63 -7.52
C GLY A 74 -15.85 32.19 -6.42
N GLY A 75 -15.19 33.17 -5.78
CA GLY A 75 -15.02 33.28 -4.31
C GLY A 75 -14.33 32.17 -3.47
N VAL A 76 -13.16 32.50 -2.92
CA VAL A 76 -12.42 31.69 -1.92
C VAL A 76 -13.05 31.83 -0.52
N GLU A 77 -13.66 30.77 0.01
CA GLU A 77 -13.94 30.60 1.44
C GLU A 77 -13.19 29.36 1.98
N ALA A 78 -12.73 29.45 3.23
CA ALA A 78 -11.91 28.44 3.89
C ALA A 78 -12.69 27.13 4.11
N GLU A 79 -12.19 26.04 3.53
CA GLU A 79 -12.88 24.74 3.57
C GLU A 79 -12.82 24.05 4.93
N THR A 80 -14.01 23.75 5.43
CA THR A 80 -14.29 22.66 6.36
C THR A 80 -14.29 21.33 5.58
N PRO A 81 -14.04 20.17 6.22
CA PRO A 81 -13.99 18.90 5.49
C PRO A 81 -15.36 18.61 4.85
N ALA A 82 -15.41 18.56 3.52
CA ALA A 82 -16.62 18.29 2.77
C ALA A 82 -17.15 16.86 3.01
N PRO A 83 -18.47 16.64 2.97
CA PRO A 83 -19.07 15.31 3.01
C PRO A 83 -18.78 14.50 1.72
N ASP A 84 -18.68 13.17 1.87
CA ASP A 84 -18.23 12.15 0.90
C ASP A 84 -18.98 12.07 -0.48
N ASP A 85 -19.88 13.00 -0.81
CA ASP A 85 -20.77 12.95 -1.99
C ASP A 85 -20.42 13.92 -3.14
N GLU A 86 -19.36 14.75 -3.02
CA GLU A 86 -18.88 15.58 -4.13
C GLU A 86 -17.69 14.94 -4.88
N PRO A 87 -17.64 15.06 -6.23
CA PRO A 87 -16.46 14.66 -6.98
C PRO A 87 -15.26 15.45 -6.46
N PRO A 88 -14.08 14.83 -6.28
CA PRO A 88 -12.91 15.54 -5.78
C PRO A 88 -12.63 16.75 -6.67
N GLU A 89 -12.48 17.93 -6.05
CA GLU A 89 -12.06 19.13 -6.76
C GLU A 89 -10.81 18.82 -7.59
N ALA A 90 -10.81 19.28 -8.84
CA ALA A 90 -9.67 19.11 -9.72
C ALA A 90 -8.43 19.71 -9.01
N PRO A 91 -7.32 18.95 -8.89
CA PRO A 91 -6.15 19.44 -8.18
C PRO A 91 -5.68 20.74 -8.84
N VAL A 92 -5.64 21.83 -8.06
CA VAL A 92 -5.09 23.12 -8.49
C VAL A 92 -3.73 22.87 -9.13
N ALA A 93 -3.60 23.19 -10.43
CA ALA A 93 -2.37 22.99 -11.20
C ALA A 93 -1.24 23.83 -10.57
N LYS A 94 -0.44 23.20 -9.71
CA LYS A 94 0.76 23.83 -9.16
C LYS A 94 1.78 23.99 -10.28
N ARG A 95 2.29 25.21 -10.44
CA ARG A 95 3.40 25.58 -11.33
C ARG A 95 4.50 24.52 -11.29
N ARG A 96 4.80 23.88 -12.43
CA ARG A 96 5.83 22.84 -12.53
C ARG A 96 7.22 23.47 -12.43
N VAL A 97 7.75 23.57 -11.22
CA VAL A 97 9.15 23.98 -11.01
C VAL A 97 10.07 22.91 -11.61
N ARG A 98 10.82 23.28 -12.65
CA ARG A 98 11.77 22.39 -13.32
C ARG A 98 13.05 22.29 -12.48
N PRO A 99 13.52 21.08 -12.13
CA PRO A 99 14.73 20.91 -11.34
C PRO A 99 15.96 21.37 -12.15
N THR A 100 16.82 22.17 -11.54
CA THR A 100 18.08 22.66 -12.16
C THR A 100 19.33 22.05 -11.52
N SER A 101 19.13 21.34 -10.41
CA SER A 101 20.19 20.65 -9.68
C SER A 101 19.68 19.38 -8.99
N ILE A 102 20.61 18.44 -8.83
CA ILE A 102 20.47 17.25 -7.98
C ILE A 102 21.67 17.21 -7.05
N GLY A 103 21.51 16.67 -5.84
CA GLY A 103 22.63 16.57 -4.92
C GLY A 103 22.52 15.44 -3.93
N ILE A 104 23.61 15.25 -3.18
CA ILE A 104 23.73 14.22 -2.16
C ILE A 104 24.58 14.76 -1.01
N THR A 105 24.15 14.49 0.22
CA THR A 105 24.88 14.81 1.44
C THR A 105 25.32 13.51 2.10
N ALA A 106 26.61 13.38 2.43
CA ALA A 106 27.16 12.23 3.15
C ALA A 106 28.12 12.68 4.27
N LEU A 107 28.35 11.82 5.25
CA LEU A 107 29.29 12.08 6.35
C LEU A 107 30.63 11.41 6.06
N LEU A 108 31.71 12.18 6.06
CA LEU A 108 33.08 11.71 5.84
C LEU A 108 33.88 11.74 7.14
N PRO A 109 34.82 10.80 7.35
CA PRO A 109 35.79 10.91 8.43
C PRO A 109 36.56 12.24 8.36
N ALA A 110 36.90 12.83 9.51
CA ALA A 110 37.50 14.16 9.59
C ALA A 110 38.84 14.29 8.83
N GLY A 111 39.55 13.20 8.52
CA GLY A 111 40.83 13.21 7.78
C GLY A 111 40.73 13.12 6.24
N VAL A 112 39.53 13.07 5.66
CA VAL A 112 39.36 12.91 4.20
C VAL A 112 39.38 14.26 3.46
N ASP A 113 40.46 14.51 2.71
CA ASP A 113 40.65 15.80 2.00
C ASP A 113 40.25 15.79 0.52
N ALA A 114 39.99 14.61 -0.06
CA ALA A 114 39.51 14.48 -1.43
C ALA A 114 38.64 13.23 -1.58
N ILE A 115 37.68 13.28 -2.49
CA ILE A 115 36.85 12.14 -2.89
C ILE A 115 36.72 12.09 -4.42
N ASP A 116 36.39 10.91 -4.95
CA ASP A 116 36.05 10.77 -6.36
C ASP A 116 34.53 10.88 -6.53
N VAL A 117 34.09 11.71 -7.47
CA VAL A 117 32.68 11.93 -7.80
C VAL A 117 32.45 11.44 -9.22
N ILE A 118 31.61 10.43 -9.39
CA ILE A 118 31.18 9.94 -10.69
C ILE A 118 29.87 10.64 -11.03
N VAL A 119 29.83 11.25 -12.21
CA VAL A 119 28.64 11.90 -12.75
C VAL A 119 28.26 11.20 -14.04
N SER A 120 27.01 10.76 -14.17
CA SER A 120 26.46 10.23 -15.42
C SER A 120 25.16 10.92 -15.80
N TRP A 121 24.95 11.09 -17.10
CA TRP A 121 23.77 11.73 -17.67
C TRP A 121 23.59 11.33 -19.14
N GLY A 122 22.36 11.47 -19.65
CA GLY A 122 22.01 11.42 -21.06
C GLY A 122 21.90 12.82 -21.66
N GLU A 123 22.45 12.99 -22.85
CA GLU A 123 22.19 14.14 -23.73
C GLU A 123 21.37 13.68 -24.92
N TYR A 124 20.52 14.55 -25.48
CA TYR A 124 19.82 14.26 -26.72
C TYR A 124 20.22 15.23 -27.81
N ARG A 125 20.61 14.69 -28.96
CA ARG A 125 20.83 15.45 -30.20
C ARG A 125 19.64 15.31 -31.11
N THR A 126 19.34 16.37 -31.84
CA THR A 126 18.26 16.35 -32.82
C THR A 126 18.77 15.91 -34.18
N GLU A 127 17.98 15.10 -34.87
CA GLU A 127 18.13 14.83 -36.31
C GLU A 127 16.86 15.32 -37.06
N PRO A 128 17.01 16.26 -38.02
CA PRO A 128 18.25 16.92 -38.44
C PRO A 128 18.81 17.90 -37.38
N PRO A 129 20.11 18.24 -37.44
CA PRO A 129 20.73 19.15 -36.48
C PRO A 129 20.12 20.55 -36.57
N LEU A 130 19.94 21.20 -35.43
CA LEU A 130 19.37 22.54 -35.34
C LEU A 130 20.38 23.61 -35.81
N PRO A 131 19.92 24.67 -36.51
CA PRO A 131 20.77 25.80 -36.88
C PRO A 131 21.18 26.60 -35.64
N GLU A 132 22.37 27.22 -35.68
CA GLU A 132 22.93 27.99 -34.56
C GLU A 132 22.01 29.14 -34.10
N THR A 133 21.24 29.73 -35.01
CA THR A 133 20.28 30.81 -34.72
C THR A 133 19.15 30.41 -33.77
N VAL A 134 18.81 29.13 -33.69
CA VAL A 134 17.76 28.60 -32.80
C VAL A 134 18.34 28.20 -31.45
N LEU A 135 19.66 27.97 -31.40
CA LEU A 135 20.37 27.60 -30.20
C LEU A 135 20.73 28.83 -29.36
N THR A 136 20.80 30.04 -29.90
CA THR A 136 21.06 31.26 -29.10
C THR A 136 19.80 31.77 -28.39
N PRO A 137 19.86 32.14 -27.08
CA PRO A 137 18.69 32.64 -26.34
C PRO A 137 18.18 34.00 -26.85
N GLU A 138 19.08 34.87 -27.31
CA GLU A 138 18.75 36.16 -27.95
C GLU A 138 19.29 36.18 -29.39
N PRO A 139 18.59 35.59 -30.36
CA PRO A 139 19.05 35.59 -31.74
C PRO A 139 18.94 37.00 -32.35
N GLU A 140 19.96 37.43 -33.09
CA GLU A 140 19.99 38.75 -33.78
C GLU A 140 18.81 38.95 -34.75
N THR A 141 18.18 37.86 -35.18
CA THR A 141 16.96 37.82 -35.99
C THR A 141 15.98 36.83 -35.36
N SER A 142 14.73 37.23 -35.16
CA SER A 142 13.68 36.31 -34.68
C SER A 142 13.57 35.12 -35.63
N PRO A 143 13.80 33.88 -35.18
CA PRO A 143 13.79 32.73 -36.05
C PRO A 143 12.40 32.54 -36.65
N SER A 144 12.33 32.26 -37.95
CA SER A 144 11.07 31.94 -38.60
C SER A 144 10.59 30.57 -38.11
N PRO A 145 9.28 30.34 -37.94
CA PRO A 145 8.73 29.01 -37.66
C PRO A 145 9.13 27.93 -38.70
N LYS A 146 9.64 28.34 -39.87
CA LYS A 146 10.18 27.48 -40.93
C LYS A 146 11.62 27.01 -40.69
N ASP A 147 12.35 27.65 -39.76
CA ASP A 147 13.76 27.35 -39.47
C ASP A 147 13.93 26.17 -38.51
N ILE A 148 12.85 25.78 -37.82
CA ILE A 148 12.80 24.58 -36.98
C ILE A 148 12.12 23.46 -37.78
N PRO A 149 12.80 22.32 -38.01
CA PRO A 149 12.22 21.16 -38.67
C PRO A 149 10.89 20.74 -38.02
N SER A 150 9.88 20.42 -38.84
CA SER A 150 8.54 20.02 -38.37
C SER A 150 8.52 18.65 -37.68
N LYS A 151 9.55 17.83 -37.89
CA LYS A 151 9.79 16.57 -37.20
C LYS A 151 11.24 16.52 -36.76
N LEU A 152 11.45 16.34 -35.46
CA LEU A 152 12.77 16.16 -34.85
C LEU A 152 12.81 14.75 -34.26
N LEU A 153 13.84 13.99 -34.64
CA LEU A 153 14.20 12.78 -33.93
C LEU A 153 15.24 13.14 -32.86
N TRP A 154 15.16 12.51 -31.69
CA TRP A 154 16.06 12.80 -30.56
C TRP A 154 16.91 11.58 -30.26
N GLU A 155 18.18 11.61 -30.66
CA GLU A 155 19.15 10.53 -30.44
C GLU A 155 19.87 10.73 -29.12
N ARG A 156 19.83 9.71 -28.25
CA ARG A 156 20.48 9.71 -26.95
C ARG A 156 21.99 9.52 -27.05
N MET A 157 22.71 10.23 -26.20
CA MET A 157 24.14 10.08 -25.97
C MET A 157 24.43 9.94 -24.48
N PRO A 158 24.82 8.75 -23.99
CA PRO A 158 25.23 8.56 -22.62
C PRO A 158 26.58 9.22 -22.38
N ARG A 159 26.71 9.91 -21.25
CA ARG A 159 27.93 10.54 -20.77
C ARG A 159 28.24 10.06 -19.36
N ARG A 160 29.53 9.94 -19.07
CA ARG A 160 30.05 9.58 -17.75
C ARG A 160 31.39 10.25 -17.55
N GLU A 161 31.58 10.88 -16.40
CA GLU A 161 32.80 11.56 -16.01
C GLU A 161 33.16 11.28 -14.57
N ILE A 162 34.46 11.19 -14.29
CA ILE A 162 35.00 11.02 -12.94
C ILE A 162 35.75 12.29 -12.57
N VAL A 163 35.28 12.97 -11.52
CA VAL A 163 35.82 14.22 -11.04
C VAL A 163 36.37 14.03 -9.64
N ARG A 164 37.68 14.22 -9.47
CA ARG A 164 38.30 14.22 -8.14
C ARG A 164 38.07 15.57 -7.46
N LEU A 165 37.27 15.58 -6.41
CA LEU A 165 36.85 16.78 -5.70
C LEU A 165 37.62 16.94 -4.39
N SER A 166 38.22 18.12 -4.18
CA SER A 166 38.85 18.47 -2.89
C SER A 166 37.78 18.82 -1.88
N VAL A 167 37.77 18.14 -0.73
CA VAL A 167 36.79 18.34 0.35
C VAL A 167 37.15 19.61 1.12
N PRO A 168 36.31 20.66 1.11
CA PRO A 168 36.58 21.88 1.85
C PRO A 168 36.66 21.61 3.36
N THR A 169 37.49 22.37 4.09
CA THR A 169 37.52 22.27 5.56
C THR A 169 36.22 22.79 6.18
N SER A 170 35.65 23.87 5.62
CA SER A 170 34.35 24.42 5.97
C SER A 170 33.84 25.37 4.87
N GLY A 171 32.52 25.43 4.68
CA GLY A 171 31.86 26.31 3.72
C GLY A 171 31.81 25.74 2.30
N ARG A 172 31.66 26.63 1.32
CA ARG A 172 31.61 26.29 -0.11
C ARG A 172 33.02 26.02 -0.64
N GLY A 173 33.17 24.92 -1.35
CA GLY A 173 34.34 24.63 -2.16
C GLY A 173 34.33 25.39 -3.48
N GLN A 174 35.42 25.24 -4.23
CA GLN A 174 35.47 25.73 -5.60
C GLN A 174 34.56 24.89 -6.49
N ALA A 175 33.70 25.54 -7.28
CA ALA A 175 32.90 24.85 -8.28
C ALA A 175 33.82 24.23 -9.34
N VAL A 176 33.64 22.94 -9.61
CA VAL A 176 34.44 22.18 -10.58
C VAL A 176 33.61 21.96 -11.84
N LEU A 177 34.19 22.31 -12.99
CA LEU A 177 33.60 22.04 -14.29
C LEU A 177 33.59 20.52 -14.55
N VAL A 178 32.44 19.95 -14.89
CA VAL A 178 32.38 18.57 -15.40
C VAL A 178 32.89 18.59 -16.84
N GLN A 179 33.99 17.88 -17.11
CA GLN A 179 34.55 17.84 -18.46
C GLN A 179 33.56 17.23 -19.46
N ASN A 180 33.68 17.57 -20.74
CA ASN A 180 32.81 17.04 -21.81
C ASN A 180 31.29 17.25 -21.63
N SER A 181 30.90 18.21 -20.78
CA SER A 181 29.50 18.52 -20.48
C SER A 181 28.99 19.82 -21.12
N THR A 182 29.80 20.43 -21.97
CA THR A 182 29.43 21.62 -22.74
C THR A 182 28.39 21.28 -23.81
N THR A 183 27.45 22.19 -24.06
CA THR A 183 26.57 22.04 -25.21
C THR A 183 27.36 22.17 -26.53
N PRO A 184 26.81 21.73 -27.67
CA PRO A 184 27.42 21.97 -28.99
C PRO A 184 27.58 23.46 -29.35
N MET A 185 26.97 24.35 -28.57
CA MET A 185 26.92 25.78 -28.83
C MET A 185 28.18 26.49 -28.33
N LYS A 186 28.65 27.48 -29.08
CA LYS A 186 29.77 28.31 -28.67
C LYS A 186 29.39 29.16 -27.44
N GLY A 187 30.03 28.89 -26.30
CA GLY A 187 29.76 29.60 -25.05
C GLY A 187 28.52 29.12 -24.29
N GLY A 188 27.89 28.02 -24.71
CA GLY A 188 26.61 27.53 -24.18
C GLY A 188 26.64 26.90 -22.79
N GLY A 189 27.64 27.24 -21.97
CA GLY A 189 27.77 26.76 -20.59
C GLY A 189 28.09 25.26 -20.47
N ALA A 190 28.03 24.76 -19.24
CA ALA A 190 28.41 23.38 -18.91
C ALA A 190 27.84 22.97 -17.54
N LEU A 191 27.93 21.69 -17.20
CA LEU A 191 27.59 21.22 -15.87
C LEU A 191 28.69 21.58 -14.87
N ARG A 192 28.28 21.92 -13.65
CA ARG A 192 29.21 22.21 -12.55
C ARG A 192 28.89 21.35 -11.34
N LEU A 193 29.94 20.84 -10.70
CA LEU A 193 29.88 20.25 -9.37
C LEU A 193 30.17 21.32 -8.33
N GLU A 194 29.22 21.53 -7.44
CA GLU A 194 29.34 22.44 -6.31
C GLU A 194 29.37 21.63 -5.02
N ALA A 195 30.44 21.78 -4.24
CA ALA A 195 30.60 21.10 -2.96
C ALA A 195 30.49 22.08 -1.79
N HIS A 196 29.84 21.65 -0.73
CA HIS A 196 29.77 22.37 0.53
C HIS A 196 30.05 21.41 1.68
N ALA A 197 31.08 21.69 2.47
CA ALA A 197 31.44 20.88 3.62
C ALA A 197 31.28 21.69 4.91
N ARG A 198 30.92 21.02 6.00
CA ARG A 198 30.94 21.62 7.35
C ARG A 198 31.37 20.58 8.38
N PRO A 199 32.11 21.00 9.43
CA PRO A 199 32.30 20.16 10.60
C PRO A 199 30.95 19.74 11.19
N TYR A 200 30.85 18.48 11.62
CA TYR A 200 29.65 17.92 12.24
C TYR A 200 30.04 16.96 13.35
N GLN A 201 29.41 17.12 14.51
CA GLN A 201 29.56 16.21 15.63
C GLN A 201 28.48 15.13 15.55
N LEU A 202 28.88 13.94 15.10
CA LEU A 202 28.03 12.78 15.06
C LEU A 202 27.92 12.20 16.47
N LYS A 203 26.70 12.17 17.00
CA LYS A 203 26.43 11.54 18.30
C LYS A 203 26.05 10.09 18.07
N HIS A 204 26.61 9.21 18.89
CA HIS A 204 26.31 7.78 18.88
C HIS A 204 25.36 7.41 20.02
N PRO A 205 24.64 6.29 19.91
CA PRO A 205 23.75 5.79 20.96
C PRO A 205 24.41 5.60 22.33
N ASP A 206 25.69 5.23 22.37
CA ASP A 206 26.43 5.04 23.62
C ASP A 206 26.82 6.37 24.29
N GLY A 207 26.43 7.51 23.71
CA GLY A 207 26.76 8.85 24.17
C GLY A 207 28.12 9.34 23.68
N SER A 208 28.89 8.51 22.95
CA SER A 208 30.14 8.95 22.32
C SER A 208 29.85 9.96 21.20
N VAL A 209 30.83 10.81 20.94
CA VAL A 209 30.76 11.83 19.90
C VAL A 209 31.96 11.65 18.98
N GLU A 210 31.69 11.62 17.69
CA GLU A 210 32.68 11.51 16.64
C GLU A 210 32.67 12.79 15.79
N ASP A 211 33.85 13.37 15.58
CA ASP A 211 34.00 14.50 14.67
C ASP A 211 34.06 13.99 13.22
N VAL A 212 33.08 14.38 12.41
CA VAL A 212 32.98 14.05 10.99
C VAL A 212 32.79 15.32 10.15
N ARG A 213 32.94 15.20 8.83
CA ARG A 213 32.65 16.27 7.87
C ARG A 213 31.39 15.94 7.10
N ALA A 214 30.36 16.78 7.21
CA ALA A 214 29.17 16.66 6.38
C ALA A 214 29.44 17.32 5.02
N LEU A 215 29.60 16.52 3.97
CA LEU A 215 29.84 16.97 2.60
C LEU A 215 28.54 16.88 1.81
N SER A 216 28.11 18.00 1.22
CA SER A 216 27.05 18.04 0.22
C SER A 216 27.65 18.33 -1.14
N VAL A 217 27.34 17.51 -2.14
CA VAL A 217 27.76 17.67 -3.53
C VAL A 217 26.51 17.86 -4.38
N PHE A 218 26.51 18.88 -5.23
CA PHE A 218 25.42 19.22 -6.14
C PHE A 218 25.95 19.23 -7.57
N LEU A 219 25.21 18.58 -8.47
CA LEU A 219 25.36 18.77 -9.91
C LEU A 219 24.35 19.82 -10.33
N VAL A 220 24.83 20.92 -10.90
CA VAL A 220 24.01 22.05 -11.34
C VAL A 220 24.16 22.24 -12.84
N ASN A 221 23.03 22.38 -13.54
CA ASN A 221 23.02 22.62 -14.97
C ASN A 221 23.22 24.12 -15.28
N HIS A 222 24.48 24.54 -15.40
CA HIS A 222 24.88 25.89 -15.86
C HIS A 222 25.05 25.96 -17.39
N ARG A 223 24.34 25.13 -18.16
CA ARG A 223 24.20 25.33 -19.60
C ARG A 223 23.36 26.58 -19.85
N GLN A 224 23.57 27.20 -21.01
CA GLN A 224 22.79 28.34 -21.44
C GLN A 224 21.39 27.87 -21.85
N ALA A 225 20.36 28.62 -21.46
CA ALA A 225 19.02 28.38 -21.96
C ALA A 225 18.96 28.61 -23.48
N VAL A 226 18.07 27.90 -24.16
CA VAL A 226 17.82 28.05 -25.60
C VAL A 226 16.32 28.26 -25.82
N LEU A 227 15.89 28.47 -27.07
CA LEU A 227 14.48 28.66 -27.38
C LEU A 227 13.61 27.51 -26.86
N ARG A 228 12.50 27.85 -26.20
CA ARG A 228 11.58 26.92 -25.52
C ARG A 228 11.17 25.70 -26.36
N ARG A 229 11.03 25.84 -27.68
CA ARG A 229 10.65 24.74 -28.59
C ARG A 229 11.70 23.63 -28.70
N VAL A 230 12.96 23.92 -28.38
CA VAL A 230 14.11 23.00 -28.50
C VAL A 230 14.93 22.94 -27.20
N GLU A 231 14.37 23.41 -26.08
CA GLU A 231 15.06 23.57 -24.80
C GLU A 231 15.72 22.29 -24.26
N ASP A 232 15.15 21.13 -24.60
CA ASP A 232 15.65 19.81 -24.24
C ASP A 232 17.10 19.54 -24.68
N VAL A 233 17.61 20.23 -25.71
CA VAL A 233 19.04 20.12 -26.10
C VAL A 233 19.99 20.72 -25.04
N ALA A 234 19.48 21.63 -24.21
CA ALA A 234 20.22 22.22 -23.09
C ALA A 234 19.97 21.47 -21.77
N PHE A 235 19.01 20.54 -21.73
CA PHE A 235 18.74 19.71 -20.57
C PHE A 235 19.77 18.60 -20.48
N ILE A 236 19.85 17.99 -19.29
CA ILE A 236 20.44 16.68 -19.12
C ILE A 236 19.39 15.73 -18.57
N PHE A 237 19.44 14.48 -19.01
CA PHE A 237 18.49 13.44 -18.60
C PHE A 237 19.22 12.35 -17.81
N GLN A 238 18.50 11.54 -17.06
CA GLN A 238 19.06 10.49 -16.20
C GLN A 238 20.24 10.97 -15.34
N ALA A 239 20.12 12.18 -14.78
CA ALA A 239 21.19 12.81 -14.02
C ALA A 239 21.48 12.03 -12.73
N HIS A 240 22.73 11.59 -12.57
CA HIS A 240 23.15 10.74 -11.47
C HIS A 240 24.51 11.18 -10.92
N ILE A 241 24.62 11.25 -9.59
CA ILE A 241 25.85 11.53 -8.86
C ILE A 241 26.15 10.34 -7.94
N GLU A 242 27.36 9.83 -8.02
CA GLU A 242 27.91 8.85 -7.09
C GLU A 242 29.18 9.39 -6.42
N LEU A 243 29.27 9.28 -5.10
CA LEU A 243 30.45 9.62 -4.32
C LEU A 243 31.18 8.33 -3.92
N GLN A 244 32.50 8.30 -4.15
CA GLN A 244 33.37 7.21 -3.75
C GLN A 244 34.43 7.69 -2.76
N CYS A 245 34.60 6.95 -1.67
CA CYS A 245 35.57 7.24 -0.61
C CYS A 245 36.17 5.95 -0.06
N ASP A 246 37.48 5.75 -0.25
CA ASP A 246 38.20 4.55 0.22
C ASP A 246 38.15 4.39 1.76
N ALA A 247 38.16 5.50 2.49
CA ALA A 247 38.04 5.51 3.95
C ALA A 247 36.65 5.06 4.44
N GLY A 248 35.64 5.18 3.57
CA GLY A 248 34.22 4.93 3.85
C GLY A 248 33.46 6.18 4.29
N PHE A 249 32.14 6.06 4.31
CA PHE A 249 31.20 7.04 4.83
C PHE A 249 30.76 6.66 6.25
N ALA A 250 30.62 7.67 7.12
CA ALA A 250 30.20 7.46 8.50
C ALA A 250 28.70 7.17 8.59
N ALA A 251 28.35 6.13 9.34
CA ALA A 251 26.98 5.70 9.56
C ALA A 251 26.26 6.67 10.51
N ARG A 252 25.13 7.24 10.06
CA ARG A 252 24.28 8.08 10.89
C ARG A 252 23.06 7.29 11.35
N ARG A 253 22.83 7.23 12.66
CA ARG A 253 21.56 6.70 13.20
C ARG A 253 20.56 7.83 13.38
N ASP A 254 19.28 7.52 13.22
CA ASP A 254 18.24 8.44 13.65
C ASP A 254 18.20 8.45 15.18
N LEU A 255 18.29 9.64 15.77
CA LEU A 255 18.22 9.85 17.23
C LEU A 255 16.99 10.67 17.61
N SER A 256 16.07 10.91 16.66
CA SER A 256 14.87 11.72 16.87
C SER A 256 14.00 11.19 18.01
N GLY A 257 13.95 9.87 18.20
CA GLY A 257 13.16 9.22 19.26
C GLY A 257 13.77 9.25 20.65
N TRP A 258 15.06 9.56 20.80
CA TRP A 258 15.79 9.42 22.07
C TRP A 258 15.27 10.31 23.19
N LYS A 259 14.81 11.50 22.83
CA LYS A 259 14.24 12.50 23.75
C LYS A 259 12.78 12.78 23.45
N SER A 260 12.17 11.96 22.59
CA SER A 260 10.76 12.13 22.26
C SER A 260 9.92 11.68 23.45
N ASN A 261 8.86 12.44 23.73
CA ASN A 261 7.79 12.00 24.64
C ASN A 261 6.69 11.24 23.89
N ASP A 262 6.74 11.21 22.55
CA ASP A 262 5.81 10.48 21.71
C ASP A 262 6.14 8.98 21.73
N GLU A 263 5.15 8.16 22.07
CA GLU A 263 5.34 6.72 22.22
C GLU A 263 5.69 6.03 20.89
N ASP A 264 5.02 6.39 19.80
CA ASP A 264 5.22 5.75 18.50
C ASP A 264 6.62 6.04 17.96
N VAL A 265 7.11 7.28 18.16
CA VAL A 265 8.48 7.66 17.78
C VAL A 265 9.51 6.87 18.60
N ARG A 266 9.28 6.66 19.90
CA ARG A 266 10.17 5.86 20.76
C ARG A 266 10.17 4.36 20.40
N ILE A 267 9.01 3.81 20.04
CA ILE A 267 8.90 2.42 19.55
C ILE A 267 9.63 2.27 18.21
N ALA A 268 9.43 3.21 17.28
CA ALA A 268 10.13 3.22 16.00
C ALA A 268 11.65 3.29 16.19
N ASP A 269 12.13 4.15 17.08
CA ASP A 269 13.55 4.25 17.43
C ASP A 269 14.13 2.93 17.95
N LEU A 270 13.40 2.20 18.80
CA LEU A 270 13.80 0.86 19.23
C LEU A 270 13.80 -0.16 18.08
N HIS A 271 12.78 -0.15 17.22
CA HIS A 271 12.66 -1.08 16.09
C HIS A 271 13.76 -0.87 15.04
N TYR A 272 14.10 0.38 14.75
CA TYR A 272 15.06 0.76 13.71
C TYR A 272 16.45 1.12 14.28
N ARG A 273 16.75 0.80 15.55
CA ARG A 273 18.02 1.12 16.24
C ARG A 273 19.30 0.65 15.54
N ASP A 274 19.16 -0.39 14.71
CA ASP A 274 20.25 -1.04 13.96
C ASP A 274 20.30 -0.55 12.49
N VAL A 275 19.36 0.30 12.08
CA VAL A 275 19.32 0.91 10.74
C VAL A 275 20.13 2.20 10.75
N CYS A 276 21.00 2.34 9.74
CA CYS A 276 21.86 3.50 9.58
C CYS A 276 21.67 4.12 8.20
N ASP A 277 21.69 5.44 8.15
CA ASP A 277 21.77 6.22 6.92
C ASP A 277 23.24 6.56 6.63
N TYR A 278 23.67 6.43 5.37
CA TYR A 278 25.01 6.83 4.95
C TYR A 278 25.00 8.08 4.07
N ALA A 279 23.87 8.38 3.44
CA ALA A 279 23.68 9.57 2.64
C ALA A 279 22.22 10.04 2.64
N ILE A 280 22.03 11.31 2.29
CA ILE A 280 20.73 11.96 2.14
C ILE A 280 20.71 12.65 0.78
N GLY A 281 19.76 12.29 -0.07
CA GLY A 281 19.58 12.94 -1.36
C GLY A 281 18.99 14.35 -1.22
N ARG A 282 19.31 15.21 -2.20
CA ARG A 282 18.81 16.58 -2.37
C ARG A 282 18.15 16.67 -3.72
N SER A 283 16.84 16.90 -3.75
CA SER A 283 16.01 16.78 -4.97
C SER A 283 15.99 15.36 -5.58
N ALA A 284 16.45 14.36 -4.82
CA ALA A 284 16.42 12.94 -5.13
C ALA A 284 16.51 12.12 -3.83
N SER A 285 16.33 10.80 -3.91
CA SER A 285 16.69 9.88 -2.82
C SER A 285 18.19 9.56 -2.87
N ALA A 286 18.67 8.75 -1.93
CA ALA A 286 20.04 8.26 -1.94
C ALA A 286 20.07 6.73 -1.76
N GLY A 287 21.04 6.09 -2.41
CA GLY A 287 21.38 4.68 -2.27
C GLY A 287 22.83 4.49 -1.82
N TRP A 288 23.13 3.31 -1.31
CA TRP A 288 24.47 2.93 -0.87
C TRP A 288 24.63 1.41 -0.80
N ASP A 289 25.87 0.94 -0.98
CA ASP A 289 26.23 -0.47 -0.88
C ASP A 289 27.26 -0.72 0.21
N MET A 290 27.01 -1.78 0.99
CA MET A 290 27.98 -2.27 1.96
C MET A 290 29.08 -3.07 1.25
N SER A 291 30.33 -2.63 1.38
CA SER A 291 31.48 -3.38 0.86
C SER A 291 31.76 -4.64 1.69
N PRO A 292 32.49 -5.64 1.15
CA PRO A 292 32.79 -6.89 1.87
C PRO A 292 33.52 -6.72 3.21
N ASP A 293 34.19 -5.59 3.43
CA ASP A 293 34.87 -5.22 4.68
C ASP A 293 33.93 -4.55 5.71
N GLY A 294 32.62 -4.51 5.44
CA GLY A 294 31.61 -3.95 6.34
C GLY A 294 31.56 -2.42 6.36
N ARG A 295 32.11 -1.74 5.33
CA ARG A 295 32.06 -0.29 5.20
C ARG A 295 31.27 0.12 3.96
N VAL A 296 30.56 1.23 4.04
CA VAL A 296 29.96 1.87 2.86
C VAL A 296 31.01 2.78 2.22
N LYS A 297 31.48 2.42 1.02
CA LYS A 297 32.48 3.19 0.25
C LYS A 297 31.90 3.93 -0.94
N ARG A 298 30.64 3.67 -1.27
CA ARG A 298 29.91 4.23 -2.40
C ARG A 298 28.52 4.65 -1.95
N VAL A 299 28.14 5.88 -2.27
CA VAL A 299 26.78 6.43 -2.07
C VAL A 299 26.36 7.19 -3.32
N TRP A 300 25.10 7.13 -3.71
CA TRP A 300 24.63 7.74 -4.96
C TRP A 300 23.23 8.34 -4.85
N THR A 301 22.88 9.19 -5.81
CA THR A 301 21.53 9.74 -5.95
C THR A 301 20.60 8.73 -6.63
N GLU A 302 19.42 8.52 -6.07
CA GLU A 302 18.42 7.56 -6.56
C GLU A 302 17.13 8.29 -6.96
N SER A 303 16.72 8.19 -8.22
CA SER A 303 15.51 8.84 -8.73
C SER A 303 14.24 8.00 -8.50
N LEU A 304 14.39 6.67 -8.45
CA LEU A 304 13.31 5.75 -8.12
C LEU A 304 13.72 4.93 -6.90
N PRO A 305 13.48 5.42 -5.67
CA PRO A 305 13.84 4.68 -4.47
C PRO A 305 13.10 3.34 -4.44
N THR A 306 13.86 2.27 -4.19
CA THR A 306 13.32 0.92 -4.03
C THR A 306 13.73 0.39 -2.67
N ALA A 307 12.85 -0.42 -2.08
CA ALA A 307 13.12 -1.10 -0.82
C ALA A 307 12.51 -2.50 -0.87
N GLU A 308 13.28 -3.49 -0.42
CA GLU A 308 12.75 -4.83 -0.21
C GLU A 308 11.94 -4.86 1.08
N VAL A 309 10.70 -5.36 0.99
CA VAL A 309 9.85 -5.59 2.15
C VAL A 309 9.77 -7.09 2.37
N GLU A 310 10.26 -7.54 3.53
CA GLU A 310 10.24 -8.95 3.87
C GLU A 310 8.82 -9.50 3.95
N ARG A 311 8.63 -10.71 3.43
CA ARG A 311 7.34 -11.40 3.50
C ARG A 311 7.14 -11.99 4.90
N VAL A 312 6.08 -11.58 5.57
CA VAL A 312 5.64 -12.22 6.82
C VAL A 312 5.07 -13.62 6.52
N ALA A 313 5.67 -14.65 7.11
CA ALA A 313 5.25 -16.05 7.01
C ALA A 313 4.81 -16.61 8.39
N PRO A 314 3.87 -17.58 8.42
CA PRO A 314 3.54 -18.28 9.67
C PRO A 314 4.76 -18.95 10.28
N ASN A 315 4.87 -18.94 11.62
CA ASN A 315 5.91 -19.68 12.32
C ASN A 315 5.61 -21.19 12.29
N GLU A 316 6.33 -21.92 11.46
CA GLU A 316 6.19 -23.39 11.32
C GLU A 316 6.79 -24.18 12.51
N LYS A 317 7.54 -23.51 13.40
CA LYS A 317 8.18 -24.13 14.58
C LYS A 317 7.27 -24.17 15.81
N MET A 318 5.99 -23.82 15.67
CA MET A 318 5.01 -23.89 16.76
C MET A 318 4.81 -25.35 17.22
N PRO A 319 4.55 -25.60 18.52
CA PRO A 319 4.26 -26.94 19.01
C PRO A 319 3.15 -27.63 18.22
N LYS A 320 3.39 -28.88 17.79
CA LYS A 320 2.42 -29.68 17.02
C LYS A 320 1.16 -30.06 17.81
N SER A 321 1.20 -29.92 19.13
CA SER A 321 0.07 -30.07 20.05
C SER A 321 -1.00 -28.99 19.86
N ILE A 322 -0.63 -27.83 19.32
CA ILE A 322 -1.59 -26.75 19.02
C ILE A 322 -2.33 -27.09 17.73
N VAL A 323 -3.65 -27.16 17.81
CA VAL A 323 -4.49 -27.45 16.64
C VAL A 323 -4.86 -26.14 15.95
N PHE A 324 -4.49 -26.02 14.69
CA PHE A 324 -4.87 -24.90 13.82
C PHE A 324 -5.93 -25.25 12.78
N ASP A 325 -6.22 -26.54 12.64
CA ASP A 325 -7.20 -27.06 11.71
C ASP A 325 -8.62 -26.65 12.10
N MET A 326 -9.32 -25.96 11.20
CA MET A 326 -10.66 -25.44 11.49
C MET A 326 -11.64 -26.58 11.77
N GLU A 327 -11.58 -27.68 11.02
CA GLU A 327 -12.52 -28.80 11.15
C GLU A 327 -12.25 -29.59 12.44
N ALA A 328 -10.97 -29.82 12.77
CA ALA A 328 -10.60 -30.45 14.03
C ALA A 328 -10.94 -29.58 15.25
N LEU A 329 -10.81 -28.25 15.16
CA LEU A 329 -11.22 -27.33 16.22
C LEU A 329 -12.75 -27.30 16.39
N ALA A 330 -13.50 -27.39 15.29
CA ALA A 330 -14.96 -27.54 15.36
C ALA A 330 -15.35 -28.83 16.08
N GLU A 331 -14.71 -29.96 15.76
CA GLU A 331 -14.98 -31.23 16.42
C GLU A 331 -14.57 -31.20 17.90
N ALA A 332 -13.38 -30.67 18.22
CA ALA A 332 -12.91 -30.53 19.59
C ALA A 332 -13.85 -29.67 20.45
N ALA A 333 -14.54 -28.69 19.86
CA ALA A 333 -15.50 -27.84 20.55
C ALA A 333 -16.75 -28.59 21.07
N ASN A 334 -16.94 -29.85 20.71
CA ASN A 334 -17.99 -30.69 21.32
C ASN A 334 -17.66 -31.06 22.79
N ASP A 335 -16.39 -31.02 23.21
CA ASP A 335 -15.95 -31.32 24.57
C ASP A 335 -14.99 -30.25 25.12
N ALA A 336 -15.31 -29.68 26.29
CA ALA A 336 -14.58 -28.56 26.87
C ALA A 336 -13.09 -28.89 27.12
N ALA A 337 -12.82 -30.06 27.70
CA ALA A 337 -11.48 -30.49 28.05
C ALA A 337 -10.62 -30.79 26.80
N THR A 338 -11.24 -31.34 25.75
CA THR A 338 -10.58 -31.62 24.47
C THR A 338 -10.24 -30.32 23.74
N LEU A 339 -11.17 -29.36 23.66
CA LEU A 339 -10.89 -28.06 23.07
C LEU A 339 -9.77 -27.31 23.82
N LYS A 340 -9.80 -27.32 25.15
CA LYS A 340 -8.73 -26.71 25.96
C LYS A 340 -7.36 -27.31 25.66
N ARG A 341 -7.25 -28.64 25.65
CA ARG A 341 -6.00 -29.34 25.31
C ARG A 341 -5.49 -28.98 23.91
N ALA A 342 -6.39 -28.75 22.96
CA ALA A 342 -6.03 -28.36 21.59
C ALA A 342 -5.45 -26.94 21.49
N LEU A 343 -5.67 -26.08 22.48
CA LEU A 343 -5.33 -24.64 22.45
C LEU A 343 -4.34 -24.19 23.53
N GLN A 344 -4.25 -24.89 24.66
CA GLN A 344 -3.52 -24.43 25.87
C GLN A 344 -2.03 -24.18 25.66
N ASP A 345 -1.39 -24.90 24.72
CA ASP A 345 0.04 -24.74 24.43
C ASP A 345 0.34 -23.44 23.64
N LEU A 346 -0.69 -22.75 23.11
CA LEU A 346 -0.52 -21.48 22.40
C LEU A 346 -0.06 -20.35 23.34
N PRO A 347 -0.74 -20.05 24.46
CA PRO A 347 -0.21 -19.15 25.50
C PRO A 347 1.19 -19.54 25.99
N GLU A 348 1.50 -20.83 26.13
CA GLU A 348 2.84 -21.27 26.55
C GLU A 348 3.92 -20.96 25.51
N ALA A 349 3.60 -21.11 24.22
CA ALA A 349 4.50 -20.71 23.14
C ALA A 349 4.77 -19.19 23.18
N TYR A 350 3.74 -18.37 23.44
CA TYR A 350 3.92 -16.93 23.68
C TYR A 350 4.78 -16.65 24.91
N ALA A 351 4.59 -17.38 26.03
CA ALA A 351 5.40 -17.22 27.23
C ALA A 351 6.90 -17.48 26.96
N LYS A 352 7.22 -18.56 26.22
CA LYS A 352 8.59 -18.88 25.81
C LYS A 352 9.19 -17.79 24.92
N TRP A 353 8.40 -17.26 23.97
CA TRP A 353 8.84 -16.17 23.12
C TRP A 353 9.10 -14.87 23.90
N ILE A 354 8.18 -14.48 24.79
CA ILE A 354 8.32 -13.32 25.68
C ILE A 354 9.57 -13.43 26.55
N ALA A 355 9.89 -14.62 27.07
CA ALA A 355 11.12 -14.85 27.83
C ALA A 355 12.37 -14.64 26.97
N SER A 356 12.35 -15.05 25.70
CA SER A 356 13.44 -14.78 24.76
C SER A 356 13.61 -13.29 24.46
N GLU A 357 12.52 -12.55 24.25
CA GLU A 357 12.58 -11.10 24.02
C GLU A 357 13.09 -10.35 25.26
N ARG A 358 12.72 -10.80 26.46
CA ARG A 358 13.29 -10.29 27.72
C ARG A 358 14.80 -10.47 27.78
N GLY A 359 15.33 -11.59 27.28
CA GLY A 359 16.78 -11.79 27.15
C GLY A 359 17.45 -10.77 26.23
N LYS A 360 16.79 -10.38 25.12
CA LYS A 360 17.31 -9.35 24.20
C LYS A 360 17.29 -7.96 24.83
N ARG A 361 16.27 -7.66 25.64
CA ARG A 361 16.18 -6.40 26.40
C ARG A 361 17.42 -6.15 27.26
N GLU A 362 17.99 -7.20 27.87
CA GLU A 362 19.22 -7.09 28.67
C GLU A 362 20.47 -6.71 27.85
N ALA A 363 20.47 -7.00 26.54
CA ALA A 363 21.55 -6.63 25.63
C ALA A 363 21.44 -5.19 25.11
N LEU A 364 20.35 -4.47 25.37
CA LEU A 364 20.19 -3.09 24.92
C LEU A 364 21.11 -2.16 25.72
N HIS A 365 21.88 -1.32 25.03
CA HIS A 365 22.80 -0.39 25.67
C HIS A 365 22.11 0.87 26.22
N ALA A 366 21.11 1.38 25.51
CA ALA A 366 20.43 2.62 25.86
C ALA A 366 19.30 2.38 26.87
N GLU A 367 19.27 3.18 27.96
CA GLU A 367 18.23 3.10 28.98
C GLU A 367 16.84 3.40 28.40
N CYS A 368 16.74 4.43 27.54
CA CYS A 368 15.48 4.78 26.87
C CYS A 368 14.89 3.63 26.03
N HIS A 369 15.74 2.79 25.45
CA HIS A 369 15.34 1.58 24.70
C HIS A 369 14.87 0.48 25.63
N ARG A 370 15.50 0.31 26.80
CA ARG A 370 15.08 -0.66 27.82
C ARG A 370 13.70 -0.31 28.36
N ASP A 371 13.43 0.96 28.64
CA ASP A 371 12.12 1.42 29.10
C ASP A 371 11.00 1.06 28.11
N VAL A 372 11.24 1.33 26.82
CA VAL A 372 10.28 0.99 25.75
C VAL A 372 10.11 -0.52 25.65
N ALA A 373 11.21 -1.28 25.72
CA ALA A 373 11.17 -2.73 25.69
C ALA A 373 10.37 -3.30 26.89
N ASP A 374 10.49 -2.72 28.08
CA ASP A 374 9.73 -3.15 29.26
C ASP A 374 8.22 -2.92 29.06
N VAL A 375 7.81 -1.77 28.53
CA VAL A 375 6.40 -1.49 28.15
C VAL A 375 5.88 -2.49 27.11
N LEU A 376 6.67 -2.79 26.07
CA LEU A 376 6.29 -3.76 25.05
C LEU A 376 6.17 -5.17 25.62
N LEU A 377 7.08 -5.59 26.51
CA LEU A 377 7.01 -6.87 27.20
C LEU A 377 5.76 -6.97 28.08
N GLU A 378 5.37 -5.91 28.78
CA GLU A 378 4.10 -5.87 29.53
C GLU A 378 2.89 -6.03 28.60
N ARG A 379 2.86 -5.31 27.47
CA ARG A 379 1.81 -5.44 26.44
C ARG A 379 1.72 -6.85 25.88
N MET A 380 2.86 -7.49 25.60
CA MET A 380 2.91 -8.89 25.16
C MET A 380 2.35 -9.84 26.22
N ASN A 381 2.67 -9.63 27.51
CA ASN A 381 2.13 -10.43 28.59
C ASN A 381 0.61 -10.25 28.74
N ARG A 382 0.11 -9.01 28.61
CA ARG A 382 -1.33 -8.76 28.60
C ARG A 382 -2.02 -9.45 27.44
N ALA A 383 -1.46 -9.40 26.23
CA ALA A 383 -2.01 -10.12 25.08
C ALA A 383 -2.03 -11.64 25.32
N ARG A 384 -0.95 -12.22 25.86
CA ARG A 384 -0.89 -13.64 26.25
C ARG A 384 -1.99 -14.00 27.25
N GLN A 385 -2.17 -13.20 28.29
CA GLN A 385 -3.19 -13.42 29.31
C GLN A 385 -4.61 -13.37 28.71
N ARG A 386 -4.88 -12.44 27.79
CA ARG A 386 -6.18 -12.36 27.12
C ARG A 386 -6.46 -13.59 26.26
N ILE A 387 -5.46 -14.15 25.59
CA ILE A 387 -5.59 -15.44 24.87
C ILE A 387 -5.96 -16.57 25.84
N GLU A 388 -5.29 -16.63 26.99
CA GLU A 388 -5.53 -17.62 28.04
C GLU A 388 -6.97 -17.51 28.58
N THR A 389 -7.43 -16.30 28.91
CA THR A 389 -8.82 -16.03 29.31
C THR A 389 -9.81 -16.38 28.19
N GLY A 390 -9.46 -16.16 26.92
CA GLY A 390 -10.28 -16.60 25.79
C GLY A 390 -10.50 -18.12 25.78
N ILE A 391 -9.47 -18.90 26.10
CA ILE A 391 -9.57 -20.37 26.22
C ILE A 391 -10.42 -20.76 27.43
N GLU A 392 -10.26 -20.09 28.57
CA GLU A 392 -11.08 -20.30 29.78
C GLU A 392 -12.57 -20.02 29.54
N VAL A 393 -12.89 -18.99 28.75
CA VAL A 393 -14.26 -18.69 28.32
C VAL A 393 -14.85 -19.84 27.50
N LEU A 394 -14.07 -20.42 26.57
CA LEU A 394 -14.53 -21.58 25.78
C LEU A 394 -14.69 -22.85 26.63
N GLU A 395 -13.91 -23.01 27.69
CA GLU A 395 -14.06 -24.12 28.63
C GLU A 395 -15.34 -23.97 29.48
N SER A 396 -15.57 -22.79 30.06
CA SER A 396 -16.62 -22.53 31.04
C SER A 396 -17.99 -22.17 30.45
N ASN A 397 -18.05 -21.60 29.25
CA ASN A 397 -19.29 -21.14 28.62
C ASN A 397 -19.65 -21.99 27.40
N GLU A 398 -20.67 -22.85 27.55
CA GLU A 398 -21.15 -23.74 26.48
C GLU A 398 -21.61 -22.97 25.23
N LYS A 399 -22.29 -21.82 25.39
CA LYS A 399 -22.77 -21.02 24.24
C LYS A 399 -21.60 -20.42 23.47
N ALA A 400 -20.58 -19.91 24.17
CA ALA A 400 -19.35 -19.44 23.54
C ALA A 400 -18.63 -20.59 22.80
N ARG A 401 -18.54 -21.76 23.42
CA ARG A 401 -17.95 -22.95 22.79
C ARG A 401 -18.70 -23.40 21.53
N ARG A 402 -20.04 -23.42 21.56
CA ARG A 402 -20.88 -23.72 20.39
C ARG A 402 -20.76 -22.66 19.29
N ALA A 403 -20.66 -21.38 19.66
CA ALA A 403 -20.40 -20.31 18.70
C ALA A 403 -19.01 -20.48 18.04
N PHE A 404 -18.00 -20.89 18.80
CA PHE A 404 -16.67 -21.21 18.28
C PHE A 404 -16.70 -22.40 17.32
N ARG A 405 -17.52 -23.43 17.59
CA ARG A 405 -17.77 -24.52 16.63
C ARG A 405 -18.34 -24.00 15.31
N PHE A 406 -19.46 -23.26 15.36
CA PHE A 406 -20.10 -22.71 14.16
C PHE A 406 -19.19 -21.78 13.36
N MET A 407 -18.38 -20.97 14.05
CA MET A 407 -17.36 -20.15 13.40
C MET A 407 -16.40 -21.01 12.57
N ASN A 408 -15.80 -22.03 13.19
CA ASN A 408 -14.82 -22.88 12.51
C ASN A 408 -15.44 -23.66 11.34
N GLU A 409 -16.63 -24.25 11.53
CA GLU A 409 -17.36 -24.95 10.47
C GLU A 409 -17.68 -24.02 9.28
N ALA A 410 -18.17 -22.81 9.56
CA ALA A 410 -18.53 -21.85 8.52
C ALA A 410 -17.31 -21.40 7.70
N LEU A 411 -16.20 -21.08 8.37
CA LEU A 411 -14.96 -20.66 7.72
C LEU A 411 -14.31 -21.80 6.93
N ALA A 412 -14.31 -23.02 7.46
CA ALA A 412 -13.82 -24.20 6.76
C ALA A 412 -14.65 -24.46 5.48
N ARG A 413 -15.97 -24.48 5.62
CA ARG A 413 -16.89 -24.73 4.50
C ARG A 413 -16.79 -23.66 3.42
N ALA A 414 -16.74 -22.38 3.81
CA ALA A 414 -16.55 -21.27 2.87
C ALA A 414 -15.18 -21.34 2.17
N SER A 415 -14.12 -21.73 2.88
CA SER A 415 -12.78 -21.89 2.30
C SER A 415 -12.70 -23.01 1.27
N ARG A 416 -13.26 -24.19 1.58
CA ARG A 416 -13.36 -25.32 0.65
C ARG A 416 -14.14 -24.95 -0.60
N GLN A 417 -15.26 -24.27 -0.42
CA GLN A 417 -16.12 -23.89 -1.53
C GLN A 417 -15.45 -22.85 -2.46
N ARG A 418 -14.68 -21.93 -1.89
CA ARG A 418 -13.95 -20.89 -2.63
C ARG A 418 -12.77 -21.44 -3.42
N ASP A 419 -12.07 -22.43 -2.87
CA ASP A 419 -10.88 -23.03 -3.51
C ASP A 419 -10.88 -24.56 -3.38
N PRO A 420 -11.73 -25.28 -4.14
CA PRO A 420 -11.87 -26.73 -4.00
C PRO A 420 -10.58 -27.48 -4.32
N LYS A 421 -9.80 -27.00 -5.31
CA LYS A 421 -8.54 -27.62 -5.73
C LYS A 421 -7.49 -27.58 -4.64
N ARG A 422 -7.37 -26.45 -3.93
CA ARG A 422 -6.42 -26.32 -2.82
C ARG A 422 -6.72 -27.26 -1.67
N TYR A 423 -8.00 -27.49 -1.40
CA TYR A 423 -8.47 -28.28 -0.25
C TYR A 423 -8.94 -29.69 -0.63
N GLU A 424 -8.50 -30.21 -1.78
CA GLU A 424 -8.80 -31.57 -2.22
C GLU A 424 -8.13 -32.62 -1.31
N HIS A 425 -6.90 -32.34 -0.86
CA HIS A 425 -6.10 -33.22 0.00
C HIS A 425 -5.64 -32.56 1.31
N ASP A 426 -6.01 -31.31 1.54
CA ASP A 426 -5.69 -30.58 2.76
C ASP A 426 -6.97 -29.95 3.34
N SER A 427 -6.91 -29.60 4.61
CA SER A 427 -8.00 -28.99 5.35
C SER A 427 -7.72 -27.50 5.61
N PRO A 428 -8.75 -26.65 5.66
CA PRO A 428 -8.59 -25.25 6.01
C PRO A 428 -8.00 -25.08 7.42
N LYS A 429 -6.89 -24.34 7.53
CA LYS A 429 -6.18 -24.08 8.79
C LYS A 429 -6.09 -22.58 9.06
N TRP A 430 -6.21 -22.21 10.32
CA TRP A 430 -5.85 -20.89 10.80
C TRP A 430 -4.34 -20.68 10.71
N ARG A 431 -3.91 -19.47 10.35
CA ARG A 431 -2.55 -19.02 10.67
C ARG A 431 -2.48 -18.75 12.17
N PRO A 432 -1.32 -18.96 12.83
CA PRO A 432 -1.20 -18.81 14.28
C PRO A 432 -1.71 -17.47 14.80
N PHE A 433 -1.37 -16.37 14.12
CA PHE A 433 -1.83 -15.04 14.53
C PHE A 433 -3.35 -14.86 14.37
N GLN A 434 -4.00 -15.52 13.40
CA GLN A 434 -5.45 -15.40 13.20
C GLN A 434 -6.19 -16.05 14.37
N LEU A 435 -5.79 -17.26 14.75
CA LEU A 435 -6.36 -17.97 15.89
C LEU A 435 -6.06 -17.25 17.21
N ALA A 436 -4.82 -16.80 17.41
CA ALA A 436 -4.46 -15.96 18.55
C ALA A 436 -5.32 -14.69 18.60
N PHE A 437 -5.52 -14.02 17.45
CA PHE A 437 -6.35 -12.82 17.33
C PHE A 437 -7.82 -13.08 17.72
N ILE A 438 -8.36 -14.21 17.29
CA ILE A 438 -9.70 -14.63 17.66
C ILE A 438 -9.76 -14.85 19.17
N LEU A 439 -8.87 -15.67 19.73
CA LEU A 439 -8.89 -16.03 21.15
C LEU A 439 -8.76 -14.83 22.09
N LEU A 440 -7.87 -13.86 21.81
CA LEU A 440 -7.74 -12.69 22.70
C LEU A 440 -8.97 -11.77 22.73
N THR A 441 -9.81 -11.81 21.70
CA THR A 441 -10.98 -10.93 21.58
C THR A 441 -12.25 -11.58 22.10
N LEU A 442 -12.30 -12.91 22.19
CA LEU A 442 -13.47 -13.65 22.70
C LEU A 442 -13.96 -13.18 24.07
N PRO A 443 -13.11 -12.91 25.09
CA PRO A 443 -13.59 -12.49 26.40
C PRO A 443 -14.50 -11.27 26.35
N GLY A 444 -14.08 -10.21 25.66
CA GLY A 444 -14.86 -8.98 25.52
C GLY A 444 -16.14 -9.13 24.69
N ILE A 445 -16.21 -10.13 23.80
CA ILE A 445 -17.42 -10.44 23.02
C ILE A 445 -18.40 -11.30 23.84
N ALA A 446 -17.88 -12.28 24.57
CA ALA A 446 -18.67 -13.30 25.26
C ALA A 446 -19.25 -12.82 26.59
N ASP A 447 -18.55 -11.95 27.31
CA ASP A 447 -19.00 -11.41 28.59
C ASP A 447 -18.86 -9.89 28.64
N LYS A 448 -20.01 -9.21 28.77
CA LYS A 448 -20.10 -7.75 28.83
C LYS A 448 -19.53 -7.16 30.12
N LYS A 449 -19.27 -7.98 31.14
CA LYS A 449 -18.73 -7.53 32.44
C LYS A 449 -17.21 -7.49 32.48
N LEU A 450 -16.54 -8.14 31.53
CA LEU A 450 -15.08 -8.15 31.45
C LEU A 450 -14.60 -6.79 30.92
N SER A 451 -13.51 -6.27 31.49
CA SER A 451 -12.91 -5.00 31.09
C SER A 451 -12.45 -4.99 29.63
N ASP A 452 -12.14 -6.16 29.07
CA ASP A 452 -11.84 -6.34 27.65
C ASP A 452 -12.98 -5.85 26.73
N ARG A 453 -14.21 -5.75 27.22
CA ARG A 453 -15.35 -5.21 26.46
C ARG A 453 -15.15 -3.76 26.00
N GLU A 454 -14.38 -2.98 26.77
CA GLU A 454 -14.04 -1.57 26.52
C GLU A 454 -12.78 -1.42 25.63
N THR A 455 -12.15 -2.53 25.22
CA THR A 455 -10.91 -2.50 24.44
C THR A 455 -11.20 -2.49 22.94
N VAL A 456 -10.49 -1.62 22.20
CA VAL A 456 -10.45 -1.64 20.74
C VAL A 456 -9.21 -2.41 20.29
N ASP A 457 -9.42 -3.55 19.64
CA ASP A 457 -8.34 -4.41 19.16
C ASP A 457 -7.98 -4.11 17.70
N LEU A 458 -6.71 -3.77 17.45
CA LEU A 458 -6.18 -3.47 16.12
C LEU A 458 -5.42 -4.67 15.55
N LEU A 459 -5.91 -5.22 14.43
CA LEU A 459 -5.21 -6.28 13.69
C LEU A 459 -4.25 -5.69 12.65
N PHE A 460 -3.01 -5.41 13.08
CA PHE A 460 -1.97 -4.83 12.23
C PHE A 460 -1.04 -5.89 11.62
N PHE A 461 -1.24 -6.21 10.33
CA PHE A 461 -0.42 -7.16 9.56
C PHE A 461 -0.24 -6.65 8.12
N PRO A 462 0.82 -7.02 7.39
CA PRO A 462 1.00 -6.61 6.00
C PRO A 462 -0.14 -7.10 5.08
N THR A 463 -0.29 -6.47 3.92
CA THR A 463 -1.22 -6.89 2.87
C THR A 463 -0.89 -8.31 2.41
N GLY A 464 -1.90 -9.10 2.04
CA GLY A 464 -1.72 -10.54 1.75
C GLY A 464 -1.41 -11.43 2.97
N GLY A 465 -1.27 -10.85 4.17
CA GLY A 465 -0.98 -11.57 5.42
C GLY A 465 -2.12 -12.45 5.95
N GLY A 466 -3.32 -12.43 5.35
CA GLY A 466 -4.48 -13.21 5.79
C GLY A 466 -5.31 -12.56 6.90
N LYS A 467 -5.36 -11.22 6.97
CA LYS A 467 -6.18 -10.51 7.97
C LYS A 467 -7.67 -10.84 7.85
N THR A 468 -8.14 -11.05 6.61
CA THR A 468 -9.54 -11.26 6.27
C THR A 468 -10.16 -12.42 7.03
N GLU A 469 -9.50 -13.57 7.05
CA GLU A 469 -10.01 -14.75 7.74
C GLU A 469 -10.19 -14.52 9.25
N ALA A 470 -9.31 -13.77 9.90
CA ALA A 470 -9.39 -13.52 11.35
C ALA A 470 -10.65 -12.73 11.74
N TYR A 471 -10.91 -11.59 11.08
CA TYR A 471 -12.09 -10.80 11.39
C TYR A 471 -13.39 -11.44 10.89
N LEU A 472 -13.35 -12.22 9.80
CA LEU A 472 -14.52 -13.01 9.36
C LEU A 472 -14.84 -14.14 10.35
N GLY A 473 -13.81 -14.75 10.95
CA GLY A 473 -13.98 -15.67 12.08
C GLY A 473 -14.70 -15.00 13.24
N LEU A 474 -14.23 -13.84 13.67
CA LEU A 474 -14.89 -13.07 14.75
C LEU A 474 -16.32 -12.64 14.41
N ALA A 475 -16.57 -12.26 13.16
CA ALA A 475 -17.92 -11.97 12.70
C ALA A 475 -18.83 -13.20 12.83
N ALA A 476 -18.37 -14.36 12.34
CA ALA A 476 -19.12 -15.61 12.42
C ALA A 476 -19.37 -16.06 13.87
N PHE A 477 -18.35 -15.96 14.74
CA PHE A 477 -18.48 -16.22 16.17
C PHE A 477 -19.53 -15.30 16.81
N THR A 478 -19.43 -13.99 16.55
CA THR A 478 -20.34 -12.99 17.13
C THR A 478 -21.78 -13.20 16.69
N ILE A 479 -22.01 -13.49 15.41
CA ILE A 479 -23.33 -13.82 14.86
C ILE A 479 -23.87 -15.07 15.55
N ALA A 480 -23.11 -16.17 15.57
CA ALA A 480 -23.54 -17.42 16.19
C ALA A 480 -23.84 -17.26 17.69
N LEU A 481 -22.96 -16.58 18.43
CA LEU A 481 -23.14 -16.32 19.85
C LEU A 481 -24.41 -15.51 20.14
N ARG A 482 -24.66 -14.44 19.37
CA ARG A 482 -25.89 -13.65 19.51
C ARG A 482 -27.15 -14.50 19.29
N ARG A 483 -27.14 -15.37 18.28
CA ARG A 483 -28.25 -16.29 17.99
C ARG A 483 -28.47 -17.33 19.10
N LEU A 484 -27.40 -17.82 19.72
CA LEU A 484 -27.47 -18.78 20.84
C LEU A 484 -27.88 -18.12 22.18
N CYS A 485 -27.58 -16.83 22.35
CA CYS A 485 -27.86 -16.09 23.58
C CYS A 485 -29.25 -15.44 23.61
N ALA A 486 -29.81 -15.06 22.46
CA ALA A 486 -31.09 -14.37 22.37
C ALA A 486 -32.03 -15.01 21.34
N SER A 487 -33.30 -15.17 21.69
CA SER A 487 -34.34 -15.71 20.81
C SER A 487 -34.96 -14.64 19.91
N GLY A 488 -35.47 -15.07 18.75
CA GLY A 488 -36.25 -14.20 17.85
C GLY A 488 -35.44 -13.04 17.28
N GLU A 489 -36.08 -11.88 17.15
CA GLU A 489 -35.51 -10.67 16.56
C GLU A 489 -34.33 -10.09 17.36
N LEU A 490 -34.30 -10.30 18.69
CA LEU A 490 -33.21 -9.84 19.56
C LEU A 490 -31.86 -10.45 19.18
N GLY A 491 -31.86 -11.71 18.76
CA GLY A 491 -30.68 -12.38 18.21
C GLY A 491 -30.41 -12.05 16.73
N ALA A 492 -31.41 -11.51 16.01
CA ALA A 492 -31.40 -11.30 14.57
C ALA A 492 -30.97 -9.91 14.10
N GLY A 493 -30.86 -8.92 15.00
CA GLY A 493 -30.39 -7.58 14.65
C GLY A 493 -28.94 -7.53 14.15
N VAL A 494 -28.52 -6.35 13.66
CA VAL A 494 -27.17 -6.11 13.13
C VAL A 494 -26.09 -6.49 14.15
N ALA A 495 -25.25 -7.45 13.78
CA ALA A 495 -24.18 -7.97 14.64
C ALA A 495 -22.81 -7.35 14.34
N VAL A 496 -22.54 -7.02 13.07
CA VAL A 496 -21.23 -6.57 12.58
C VAL A 496 -21.43 -5.49 11.54
N ILE A 497 -20.60 -4.45 11.59
CA ILE A 497 -20.53 -3.39 10.58
C ILE A 497 -19.11 -3.42 9.99
N MET A 498 -19.02 -3.48 8.67
CA MET A 498 -17.75 -3.50 7.93
C MET A 498 -17.68 -2.25 7.06
N ARG A 499 -16.71 -1.36 7.33
CA ARG A 499 -16.47 -0.13 6.56
C ARG A 499 -15.16 -0.25 5.80
N TYR A 500 -15.19 0.06 4.51
CA TYR A 500 -14.03 0.13 3.64
C TYR A 500 -13.95 1.51 3.01
N THR A 501 -12.73 2.00 2.81
CA THR A 501 -12.48 3.33 2.21
C THR A 501 -12.59 3.33 0.69
N LEU A 502 -12.37 2.19 0.03
CA LEU A 502 -12.34 2.08 -1.44
C LEU A 502 -13.45 1.15 -1.96
N ARG A 503 -14.24 1.63 -2.93
CA ARG A 503 -15.37 0.89 -3.53
C ARG A 503 -14.96 -0.47 -4.11
N LEU A 504 -13.82 -0.53 -4.81
CA LEU A 504 -13.31 -1.78 -5.39
C LEU A 504 -13.03 -2.83 -4.29
N LEU A 505 -12.43 -2.40 -3.18
CA LEU A 505 -12.11 -3.27 -2.06
C LEU A 505 -13.38 -3.76 -1.36
N THR A 506 -14.40 -2.90 -1.23
CA THR A 506 -15.71 -3.27 -0.66
C THR A 506 -16.30 -4.49 -1.34
N LEU A 507 -16.28 -4.53 -2.68
CA LEU A 507 -16.88 -5.63 -3.44
C LEU A 507 -16.10 -6.95 -3.31
N ASP A 508 -14.77 -6.89 -3.32
CA ASP A 508 -13.92 -8.07 -3.14
C ASP A 508 -14.05 -8.66 -1.71
N GLN A 509 -14.11 -7.80 -0.69
CA GLN A 509 -14.33 -8.27 0.68
C GLN A 509 -15.76 -8.75 0.91
N LEU A 510 -16.76 -8.13 0.27
CA LEU A 510 -18.14 -8.60 0.29
C LEU A 510 -18.25 -10.03 -0.21
N ALA A 511 -17.62 -10.38 -1.33
CA ALA A 511 -17.69 -11.73 -1.88
C ALA A 511 -17.19 -12.78 -0.87
N ARG A 512 -16.11 -12.48 -0.15
CA ARG A 512 -15.56 -13.36 0.90
C ARG A 512 -16.47 -13.43 2.14
N ALA A 513 -16.97 -12.30 2.61
CA ALA A 513 -17.89 -12.24 3.74
C ALA A 513 -19.21 -12.97 3.44
N ALA A 514 -19.78 -12.74 2.25
CA ALA A 514 -21.00 -13.39 1.79
C ALA A 514 -20.84 -14.92 1.70
N GLY A 515 -19.65 -15.43 1.33
CA GLY A 515 -19.37 -16.87 1.37
C GLY A 515 -19.46 -17.46 2.79
N VAL A 516 -18.98 -16.75 3.81
CA VAL A 516 -19.10 -17.15 5.22
C VAL A 516 -20.55 -17.09 5.69
N ILE A 517 -21.28 -16.05 5.30
CA ILE A 517 -22.70 -15.88 5.64
C ILE A 517 -23.56 -16.97 4.99
N CYS A 518 -23.26 -17.33 3.73
CA CYS A 518 -23.83 -18.51 3.08
C CYS A 518 -23.59 -19.79 3.89
N ALA A 519 -22.37 -20.01 4.40
CA ALA A 519 -22.06 -21.18 5.23
C ALA A 519 -22.85 -21.19 6.55
N LEU A 520 -22.99 -20.03 7.21
CA LEU A 520 -23.79 -19.89 8.43
C LEU A 520 -25.28 -20.12 8.18
N GLU A 521 -25.83 -19.60 7.09
CA GLU A 521 -27.23 -19.81 6.70
C GLU A 521 -27.52 -21.29 6.38
N LEU A 522 -26.56 -21.97 5.74
CA LEU A 522 -26.63 -23.42 5.54
C LEU A 522 -26.56 -24.16 6.88
N ALA A 523 -25.70 -23.74 7.81
CA ALA A 523 -25.63 -24.33 9.14
C ALA A 523 -26.93 -24.12 9.95
N ARG A 524 -27.57 -22.95 9.82
CA ARG A 524 -28.84 -22.62 10.48
C ARG A 524 -29.98 -23.50 10.00
N THR A 525 -30.03 -23.80 8.70
CA THR A 525 -31.11 -24.60 8.10
C THR A 525 -30.84 -26.10 8.09
N ASP A 526 -29.65 -26.53 8.52
CA ASP A 526 -29.27 -27.94 8.61
C ASP A 526 -29.99 -28.61 9.80
N PRO A 527 -30.82 -29.64 9.58
CA PRO A 527 -31.54 -30.33 10.65
C PRO A 527 -30.66 -30.87 11.78
N LYS A 528 -29.37 -31.16 11.51
CA LYS A 528 -28.42 -31.60 12.54
C LYS A 528 -28.17 -30.53 13.62
N ASN A 529 -28.44 -29.27 13.29
CA ASN A 529 -28.28 -28.11 14.15
C ASN A 529 -29.63 -27.65 14.73
N ASN A 530 -30.57 -28.58 14.93
CA ASN A 530 -31.81 -28.33 15.63
C ASN A 530 -31.73 -28.90 17.05
N GLU A 531 -32.30 -28.19 18.01
CA GLU A 531 -32.47 -28.63 19.39
C GLU A 531 -33.94 -28.45 19.77
N ASN A 532 -34.58 -29.51 20.27
CA ASN A 532 -36.02 -29.54 20.56
C ASN A 532 -36.91 -29.12 19.38
N GLY A 533 -36.52 -29.48 18.14
CA GLY A 533 -37.26 -29.16 16.92
C GLY A 533 -37.09 -27.72 16.42
N MET A 534 -36.26 -26.90 17.08
CA MET A 534 -35.99 -25.51 16.71
C MET A 534 -34.54 -25.34 16.22
N PRO A 535 -34.29 -24.54 15.16
CA PRO A 535 -32.94 -24.24 14.73
C PRO A 535 -32.13 -23.51 15.80
N LEU A 536 -30.91 -23.99 16.08
CA LEU A 536 -30.01 -23.41 17.07
C LEU A 536 -29.59 -21.98 16.75
N LEU A 537 -29.43 -21.68 15.47
CA LEU A 537 -29.07 -20.36 14.99
C LEU A 537 -30.30 -19.48 14.70
N GLY A 538 -31.48 -19.90 15.17
CA GLY A 538 -32.73 -19.15 15.07
C GLY A 538 -33.49 -19.32 13.75
N THR A 539 -34.71 -18.81 13.74
CA THR A 539 -35.66 -18.97 12.62
C THR A 539 -35.47 -17.94 11.51
N TRP A 540 -34.93 -16.77 11.84
CA TRP A 540 -34.65 -15.69 10.90
C TRP A 540 -33.37 -15.97 10.09
N PRO A 541 -33.34 -15.63 8.78
CA PRO A 541 -32.15 -15.75 7.95
C PRO A 541 -30.92 -15.05 8.54
N ILE A 542 -29.72 -15.57 8.23
CA ILE A 542 -28.45 -14.89 8.48
C ILE A 542 -28.01 -14.26 7.16
N GLU A 543 -28.01 -12.93 7.12
CA GLU A 543 -27.84 -12.16 5.88
C GLU A 543 -26.70 -11.13 5.99
N ILE A 544 -26.22 -10.67 4.84
CA ILE A 544 -25.27 -9.57 4.73
C ILE A 544 -25.82 -8.47 3.83
N GLY A 545 -25.81 -7.23 4.34
CA GLY A 545 -26.19 -6.05 3.57
C GLY A 545 -25.00 -5.43 2.83
N LEU A 546 -25.27 -4.87 1.66
CA LEU A 546 -24.32 -4.05 0.90
C LEU A 546 -24.86 -2.62 0.75
N TRP A 547 -24.18 -1.66 1.38
CA TRP A 547 -24.50 -0.24 1.29
C TRP A 547 -23.39 0.53 0.58
N VAL A 548 -23.61 0.86 -0.70
CA VAL A 548 -22.56 1.39 -1.61
C VAL A 548 -22.99 2.63 -2.39
N GLY A 549 -24.09 3.26 -1.97
CA GLY A 549 -24.66 4.44 -2.61
C GLY A 549 -25.59 4.11 -3.78
N SER A 550 -26.49 5.06 -4.07
CA SER A 550 -27.60 4.93 -5.01
C SER A 550 -27.16 4.68 -6.44
N ASP A 551 -25.94 5.05 -6.82
CA ASP A 551 -25.38 4.69 -8.11
C ASP A 551 -25.23 3.18 -8.23
N ALA A 552 -24.52 2.55 -7.30
CA ALA A 552 -24.09 1.17 -7.41
C ALA A 552 -25.22 0.17 -7.11
N SER A 553 -26.10 0.47 -6.17
CA SER A 553 -27.25 -0.36 -5.80
C SER A 553 -28.52 0.50 -5.65
N PRO A 554 -29.72 -0.04 -5.91
CA PRO A 554 -30.95 0.72 -5.73
C PRO A 554 -31.21 0.94 -4.24
N ASN A 555 -31.62 2.16 -3.84
CA ASN A 555 -32.02 2.44 -2.46
C ASN A 555 -33.53 2.24 -2.22
N ARG A 556 -34.28 1.90 -3.27
CA ARG A 556 -35.74 1.74 -3.20
C ARG A 556 -36.18 0.58 -4.07
N MET A 557 -37.15 -0.18 -3.59
CA MET A 557 -37.70 -1.32 -4.33
C MET A 557 -38.43 -0.91 -5.63
N GLY A 558 -39.19 0.18 -5.61
CA GLY A 558 -40.06 0.60 -6.71
C GLY A 558 -41.37 -0.21 -6.79
N GLY A 559 -42.11 -0.07 -7.89
CA GLY A 559 -43.33 -0.85 -8.13
C GLY A 559 -44.32 -0.15 -9.07
N VAL A 560 -45.61 -0.51 -8.98
CA VAL A 560 -46.67 0.08 -9.83
C VAL A 560 -46.75 1.61 -9.70
N ASN A 561 -46.50 2.14 -8.50
CA ASN A 561 -46.62 3.57 -8.18
C ASN A 561 -45.27 4.28 -7.98
N ASP A 562 -44.15 3.58 -8.23
CA ASP A 562 -42.80 4.13 -8.09
C ASP A 562 -41.90 3.59 -9.21
N THR A 563 -41.91 4.30 -10.34
CA THR A 563 -41.25 3.90 -11.60
C THR A 563 -39.94 4.65 -11.84
N GLY A 564 -39.30 5.18 -10.80
CA GLY A 564 -38.02 5.87 -10.95
C GLY A 564 -36.95 4.96 -11.57
N ASP A 565 -36.04 5.56 -12.36
CA ASP A 565 -34.95 4.84 -13.03
C ASP A 565 -33.95 4.19 -12.06
N ALA A 566 -33.88 4.70 -10.82
CA ALA A 566 -33.01 4.20 -9.77
C ALA A 566 -33.63 3.06 -8.93
N THR A 567 -34.88 2.65 -9.18
CA THR A 567 -35.54 1.60 -8.39
C THR A 567 -35.07 0.18 -8.75
N ALA A 568 -35.18 -0.75 -7.80
CA ALA A 568 -34.79 -2.14 -8.00
C ALA A 568 -35.57 -2.78 -9.16
N VAL A 569 -36.90 -2.60 -9.24
CA VAL A 569 -37.73 -3.13 -10.32
C VAL A 569 -37.28 -2.62 -11.69
N THR A 570 -37.01 -1.32 -11.83
CA THR A 570 -36.58 -0.74 -13.11
C THR A 570 -35.22 -1.28 -13.53
N ARG A 571 -34.25 -1.36 -12.60
CA ARG A 571 -32.92 -1.92 -12.88
C ARG A 571 -32.97 -3.38 -13.30
N VAL A 572 -33.73 -4.22 -12.58
CA VAL A 572 -33.91 -5.64 -12.90
C VAL A 572 -34.55 -5.82 -14.29
N ARG A 573 -35.60 -5.04 -14.60
CA ARG A 573 -36.26 -5.11 -15.92
C ARG A 573 -35.34 -4.70 -17.07
N LYS A 574 -34.60 -3.59 -16.94
CA LYS A 574 -33.64 -3.13 -17.96
C LYS A 574 -32.55 -4.17 -18.18
N PHE A 575 -31.96 -4.69 -17.10
CA PHE A 575 -30.91 -5.71 -17.18
C PHE A 575 -31.41 -7.00 -17.86
N ARG A 576 -32.62 -7.46 -17.50
CA ARG A 576 -33.20 -8.69 -18.07
C ARG A 576 -33.52 -8.55 -19.57
N LYS A 577 -33.99 -7.38 -20.00
CA LYS A 577 -34.23 -7.09 -21.43
C LYS A 577 -32.94 -6.91 -22.23
N GLY A 578 -31.83 -6.59 -21.56
CA GLY A 578 -30.58 -6.22 -22.22
C GLY A 578 -30.49 -4.74 -22.58
N ASP A 579 -31.40 -3.91 -22.05
CA ASP A 579 -31.41 -2.45 -22.25
C ASP A 579 -30.30 -1.75 -21.44
N SER A 580 -29.62 -2.48 -20.55
CA SER A 580 -28.49 -2.02 -19.75
C SER A 580 -27.53 -3.17 -19.49
N GLU A 581 -26.23 -2.92 -19.65
CA GLU A 581 -25.16 -3.85 -19.25
C GLU A 581 -24.89 -3.82 -17.74
N ARG A 582 -25.40 -2.80 -17.04
CA ARG A 582 -25.20 -2.63 -15.59
C ARG A 582 -26.11 -3.58 -14.82
N ALA A 583 -25.51 -4.50 -14.07
CA ALA A 583 -26.23 -5.40 -13.18
C ALA A 583 -27.00 -4.62 -12.08
N PRO A 584 -28.15 -5.11 -11.60
CA PRO A 584 -28.95 -4.45 -10.56
C PRO A 584 -28.22 -4.30 -9.22
N ALA A 585 -27.28 -5.20 -8.93
CA ALA A 585 -26.37 -5.11 -7.80
C ALA A 585 -24.92 -5.36 -8.28
N PRO A 586 -23.91 -4.78 -7.62
CA PRO A 586 -22.51 -4.84 -8.06
C PRO A 586 -21.84 -6.18 -7.68
N ILE A 587 -22.53 -7.30 -7.90
CA ILE A 587 -22.06 -8.65 -7.60
C ILE A 587 -21.97 -9.42 -8.92
N LYS A 588 -20.76 -9.80 -9.31
CA LYS A 588 -20.50 -10.42 -10.64
C LYS A 588 -20.70 -11.93 -10.66
N ALA A 589 -20.48 -12.60 -9.53
CA ALA A 589 -20.53 -14.05 -9.42
C ALA A 589 -21.14 -14.49 -8.09
N CYS A 590 -21.71 -15.69 -8.06
CA CYS A 590 -22.24 -16.30 -6.86
C CYS A 590 -21.11 -16.45 -5.82
N PRO A 591 -21.21 -15.86 -4.62
CA PRO A 591 -20.15 -15.94 -3.61
C PRO A 591 -19.96 -17.35 -3.03
N TRP A 592 -20.92 -18.25 -3.28
CA TRP A 592 -20.80 -19.66 -2.97
C TRP A 592 -20.03 -20.39 -4.08
N CYS A 593 -20.64 -20.66 -5.23
CA CYS A 593 -20.04 -21.53 -6.25
C CYS A 593 -19.22 -20.81 -7.34
N GLN A 594 -19.05 -19.48 -7.28
CA GLN A 594 -18.35 -18.65 -8.28
C GLN A 594 -18.94 -18.66 -9.69
N THR A 595 -20.13 -19.24 -9.89
CA THR A 595 -20.85 -19.14 -11.18
C THR A 595 -21.22 -17.67 -11.44
N PRO A 596 -20.91 -17.11 -12.64
CA PRO A 596 -21.31 -15.76 -13.01
C PRO A 596 -22.81 -15.51 -12.85
N LEU A 597 -23.18 -14.34 -12.31
CA LEU A 597 -24.58 -13.94 -12.15
C LEU A 597 -25.06 -13.27 -13.44
N GLY A 598 -26.19 -13.74 -13.95
CA GLY A 598 -26.74 -13.34 -15.23
C GLY A 598 -28.10 -12.65 -15.10
N LYS A 599 -28.76 -12.45 -16.25
CA LYS A 599 -30.06 -11.77 -16.36
C LYS A 599 -31.16 -12.40 -15.50
N ASP A 600 -31.14 -13.72 -15.36
CA ASP A 600 -32.13 -14.47 -14.58
C ASP A 600 -31.75 -14.66 -13.10
N SER A 601 -30.61 -14.10 -12.67
CA SER A 601 -30.15 -14.19 -11.29
C SER A 601 -30.82 -13.18 -10.34
N PHE A 602 -31.54 -12.18 -10.86
CA PHE A 602 -32.12 -11.11 -10.05
C PHE A 602 -33.64 -11.12 -10.15
N ARG A 603 -34.33 -11.16 -8.99
CA ARG A 603 -35.80 -11.24 -8.94
C ARG A 603 -36.36 -10.36 -7.84
N CYS A 604 -37.26 -9.46 -8.21
CA CYS A 604 -38.12 -8.77 -7.25
C CYS A 604 -39.24 -9.70 -6.77
N VAL A 605 -39.33 -9.91 -5.46
CA VAL A 605 -40.32 -10.81 -4.84
C VAL A 605 -41.33 -10.03 -3.99
N PRO A 606 -42.59 -10.49 -3.88
CA PRO A 606 -43.18 -11.63 -4.58
C PRO A 606 -43.36 -11.39 -6.10
N ASN A 607 -43.39 -10.13 -6.54
CA ASN A 607 -43.48 -9.75 -7.95
C ASN A 607 -43.04 -8.28 -8.16
N ASP A 608 -42.85 -7.88 -9.42
CA ASP A 608 -42.46 -6.52 -9.79
C ASP A 608 -43.52 -5.43 -9.52
N LYS A 609 -44.76 -5.79 -9.15
CA LYS A 609 -45.82 -4.80 -8.92
C LYS A 609 -45.77 -4.27 -7.48
N LEU A 610 -45.60 -5.18 -6.52
CA LEU A 610 -45.53 -4.90 -5.09
C LEU A 610 -44.32 -5.65 -4.48
N PRO A 611 -43.09 -5.24 -4.84
CA PRO A 611 -41.89 -5.92 -4.40
C PRO A 611 -41.56 -5.56 -2.94
N ILE A 612 -41.17 -6.56 -2.15
CA ILE A 612 -40.71 -6.43 -0.76
C ILE A 612 -39.21 -6.75 -0.61
N ASN A 613 -38.63 -7.50 -1.55
CA ASN A 613 -37.21 -7.82 -1.55
C ASN A 613 -36.68 -8.02 -2.98
N LEU A 614 -35.38 -7.78 -3.18
CA LEU A 614 -34.63 -8.11 -4.38
C LEU A 614 -33.77 -9.34 -4.07
N GLU A 615 -34.26 -10.50 -4.47
CA GLU A 615 -33.53 -11.75 -4.29
C GLU A 615 -32.50 -11.96 -5.39
N ILE A 616 -31.33 -12.48 -4.99
CA ILE A 616 -30.27 -12.91 -5.90
C ILE A 616 -30.21 -14.44 -5.86
N ARG A 617 -30.37 -15.11 -7.00
CA ARG A 617 -30.36 -16.57 -7.11
C ARG A 617 -29.26 -17.03 -8.07
N CYS A 618 -28.56 -18.10 -7.70
CA CYS A 618 -27.54 -18.68 -8.57
C CYS A 618 -28.20 -19.38 -9.76
N ALA A 619 -27.67 -19.17 -10.96
CA ALA A 619 -28.15 -19.83 -12.18
C ALA A 619 -27.64 -21.28 -12.33
N ASN A 620 -26.62 -21.68 -11.56
CA ASN A 620 -26.13 -23.05 -11.57
C ASN A 620 -27.10 -23.99 -10.85
N ALA A 621 -27.63 -24.99 -11.56
CA ALA A 621 -28.57 -25.97 -11.03
C ALA A 621 -27.98 -26.85 -9.91
N ASP A 622 -26.65 -27.03 -9.88
CA ASP A 622 -25.96 -27.80 -8.84
C ASP A 622 -25.64 -26.95 -7.60
N CYS A 623 -25.89 -25.63 -7.65
CA CYS A 623 -25.64 -24.74 -6.52
C CYS A 623 -26.78 -24.82 -5.50
N VAL A 624 -26.44 -24.91 -4.21
CA VAL A 624 -27.43 -24.92 -3.12
C VAL A 624 -28.24 -23.61 -3.02
N PHE A 625 -27.73 -22.49 -3.53
CA PHE A 625 -28.39 -21.19 -3.58
C PHE A 625 -29.08 -20.92 -4.93
N THR A 626 -29.75 -21.95 -5.47
CA THR A 626 -30.59 -21.87 -6.66
C THR A 626 -32.05 -22.19 -6.33
N GLY A 627 -32.93 -22.09 -7.33
CA GLY A 627 -34.35 -22.41 -7.16
C GLY A 627 -34.97 -21.55 -6.06
N ASP A 628 -35.52 -22.18 -5.02
CA ASP A 628 -36.21 -21.50 -3.92
C ASP A 628 -35.28 -20.98 -2.80
N ARG A 629 -33.99 -21.27 -2.86
CA ARG A 629 -33.00 -20.74 -1.91
C ARG A 629 -32.21 -19.60 -2.57
N HIS A 630 -32.52 -18.35 -2.21
CA HIS A 630 -31.75 -17.20 -2.66
C HIS A 630 -30.46 -17.03 -1.83
N LEU A 631 -29.48 -16.32 -2.39
CA LEU A 631 -28.28 -15.90 -1.68
C LEU A 631 -28.66 -14.94 -0.56
N PRO A 632 -28.11 -15.09 0.65
CA PRO A 632 -28.47 -14.28 1.82
C PRO A 632 -27.79 -12.90 1.78
N ILE A 633 -28.07 -12.13 0.72
CA ILE A 633 -27.47 -10.83 0.45
C ILE A 633 -28.57 -9.81 0.21
N LEU A 634 -28.54 -8.74 1.01
CA LEU A 634 -29.44 -7.60 0.89
C LEU A 634 -28.69 -6.48 0.15
N VAL A 635 -29.28 -6.01 -0.94
CA VAL A 635 -28.66 -5.01 -1.85
C VAL A 635 -29.55 -3.79 -2.06
N VAL A 636 -30.67 -3.72 -1.35
CA VAL A 636 -31.57 -2.57 -1.32
C VAL A 636 -31.56 -2.02 0.09
N ASP A 637 -31.35 -0.71 0.17
CA ASP A 637 -31.41 0.11 1.40
C ASP A 637 -32.78 0.00 2.09
#